data_AF-A0A1B3WS37-F1
#
_entry.id   AF-A0A1B3WS37-F1
#
_cell.length_a   1.000
_cell.length_b   1.000
_cell.length_c   1.000
_cell.angle_alpha   90.00
_cell.angle_beta   90.00
_cell.angle_gamma   90.00
#
_symmetry.space_group_name_H-M   'P 1'
#
loop_
_entity.id
_entity.type
_entity.pdbx_description
1 polymer ?
#
loop_
_entity_poly.entity_id
_entity_poly.type
_entity_poly.pdbx_seq_one_letter_code
_entity_poly.pdbx_strand_id
1 'polypeptide(L)'
;MNRSLTEIRKGIPVFAYLLIVCGWVALKIIILNVSHYRVDSYTAANAGAYRALLEPFRGRVTDATAETLDALAERYTRTYSQAEEWLVRYRSGEIDRAEVLAAFDAETGFRDEETLFLRMYDQYLYAREKPDERYLLDGNGWTALLTEERMDWLMIFVMLAFLLPLFSVEFDCGMFPLLLTFPGGGDRLTRVKLSLSVWIAVGLTLISILVETFLIHFKFGLLNGNYPLQSLRYFQASPLHVSFWAAWGIVSGYRLIGAVLFSACVQFFVSLTRSSLNGAFMSVCLLAVPYYLPGNAVYKYFFPSPLGFMIGQGYIRPGDFVLGLADGGGVQAIPEFSTISPMAQAVSLLIAGLLLAGMIRAIYRLNGDFMRKVQRAGLDKVFIATIAAAAAILASANRIAASELPEIFNSSPGNSMAIVDGAFYSAEYGIRTIPDPSALEFRDAVRDPFFTQLSGDFHSAAIYVDPDWLYYAFQEDTQHGIANVFRRQGLRDYVDMEICRVELDYSDIVSELMYFIHDRKIYLLKAHTIDVIDPMSCDPTVFLTNVDPYRVSYDGESIYYSDAAYRLYRFDFSTGRSEAIYSEVRATRFFLTRDKLYYTSVLDDENLYELDRASGESRLIAERVYNSRFQSDGEALYFYAGVRTLQGQSLHRYDLETGEVVDSEIFGLMNFGVFGPDDPIYAFQYVAGIDNMKPIRIDKPTFAIEELAGK
;
A
#
# COMPACT_ATOMS: atom_id res chain seq x y z
N MET A 1 -54.86 24.67 21.17
CA MET A 1 -54.34 23.29 21.08
C MET A 1 -54.43 22.69 19.67
N ASN A 2 -55.58 22.72 18.99
CA ASN A 2 -55.68 22.13 17.62
C ASN A 2 -54.85 22.84 16.53
N ARG A 3 -54.54 24.14 16.66
CA ARG A 3 -53.64 24.87 15.74
C ARG A 3 -52.15 24.53 15.91
N SER A 4 -51.69 24.22 17.14
CA SER A 4 -50.28 23.84 17.34
C SER A 4 -50.00 22.42 16.84
N LEU A 5 -50.95 21.49 17.00
CA LEU A 5 -50.85 20.13 16.47
C LEU A 5 -50.87 20.06 14.94
N THR A 6 -51.55 21.00 14.27
CA THR A 6 -51.54 21.10 12.80
C THR A 6 -50.26 21.72 12.25
N GLU A 7 -49.68 22.71 12.93
CA GLU A 7 -48.35 23.25 12.60
C GLU A 7 -47.24 22.21 12.82
N ILE A 8 -47.30 21.46 13.93
CA ILE A 8 -46.37 20.34 14.19
C ILE A 8 -46.51 19.27 13.10
N ARG A 9 -47.73 18.90 12.68
CA ARG A 9 -47.97 17.94 11.58
C ARG A 9 -47.41 18.38 10.23
N LYS A 10 -47.39 19.68 9.92
CA LYS A 10 -46.74 20.23 8.72
C LYS A 10 -45.21 20.22 8.83
N GLY A 11 -44.67 20.25 10.04
CA GLY A 11 -43.24 20.17 10.32
C GLY A 11 -42.67 18.74 10.35
N ILE A 12 -43.49 17.70 10.51
CA ILE A 12 -43.05 16.28 10.55
C ILE A 12 -42.19 15.87 9.33
N PRO A 13 -42.56 16.19 8.07
CA PRO A 13 -41.72 15.85 6.92
C PRO A 13 -40.39 16.61 6.95
N VAL A 14 -40.39 17.89 7.32
CA VAL A 14 -39.17 18.72 7.41
C VAL A 14 -38.24 18.19 8.50
N PHE A 15 -38.79 17.78 9.64
CA PHE A 15 -38.04 17.18 10.73
C PHE A 15 -37.43 15.83 10.32
N ALA A 16 -38.16 15.00 9.56
CA ALA A 16 -37.64 13.74 9.04
C ALA A 16 -36.46 13.96 8.06
N TYR A 17 -36.55 14.93 7.16
CA TYR A 17 -35.44 15.27 6.25
C TYR A 17 -34.21 15.79 7.01
N LEU A 18 -34.41 16.60 8.04
CA LEU A 18 -33.31 17.09 8.88
C LEU A 18 -32.63 15.94 9.64
N LEU A 19 -33.41 14.98 10.17
CA LEU A 19 -32.86 13.78 10.80
C LEU A 19 -32.05 12.93 9.82
N ILE A 20 -32.48 12.79 8.57
CA ILE A 20 -31.70 12.08 7.53
C ILE A 20 -30.34 12.75 7.31
N VAL A 21 -30.31 14.09 7.19
CA VAL A 21 -29.05 14.84 7.01
C VAL A 21 -28.16 14.71 8.25
N CYS A 22 -28.70 14.86 9.45
CA CYS A 22 -27.94 14.69 10.70
C CYS A 22 -27.39 13.26 10.86
N GLY A 23 -28.20 12.25 10.54
CA GLY A 23 -27.79 10.84 10.59
C GLY A 23 -26.68 10.52 9.59
N TRP A 24 -26.77 11.06 8.37
CA TRP A 24 -25.71 10.95 7.37
C TRP A 24 -24.41 11.62 7.84
N VAL A 25 -24.47 12.84 8.36
CA VAL A 25 -23.29 13.55 8.88
C VAL A 25 -22.64 12.73 10.00
N ALA A 26 -23.42 12.21 10.94
CA ALA A 26 -22.90 11.36 12.02
C ALA A 26 -22.22 10.10 11.48
N LEU A 27 -22.85 9.40 10.53
CA LEU A 27 -22.28 8.18 9.93
C LEU A 27 -21.02 8.48 9.13
N LYS A 28 -20.99 9.59 8.37
CA LYS A 28 -19.80 10.06 7.66
C LYS A 28 -18.66 10.35 8.63
N ILE A 29 -18.93 10.98 9.77
CA ILE A 29 -17.93 11.23 10.80
C ILE A 29 -17.34 9.91 11.32
N ILE A 30 -18.17 8.90 11.59
CA ILE A 30 -17.72 7.58 12.04
C ILE A 30 -16.81 6.94 10.98
N ILE A 31 -17.26 6.91 9.71
CA ILE A 31 -16.49 6.32 8.62
C ILE A 31 -15.14 7.00 8.43
N LEU A 32 -15.10 8.34 8.44
CA LEU A 32 -13.85 9.09 8.31
C LEU A 32 -12.89 8.85 9.48
N ASN A 33 -13.40 8.61 10.70
CA ASN A 33 -12.54 8.29 11.83
C ASN A 33 -11.88 6.91 11.71
N VAL A 34 -12.64 5.89 11.28
CA VAL A 34 -12.18 4.51 11.10
C VAL A 34 -11.37 4.33 9.81
N SER A 35 -11.53 5.25 8.87
CA SER A 35 -10.78 5.25 7.61
C SER A 35 -9.27 5.33 7.84
N HIS A 36 -8.54 4.42 7.19
CA HIS A 36 -7.10 4.53 6.99
C HIS A 36 -6.82 5.65 5.99
N TYR A 37 -5.72 6.39 6.16
CA TYR A 37 -5.29 7.47 5.28
C TYR A 37 -3.85 7.19 4.82
N ARG A 38 -3.49 7.57 3.59
CA ARG A 38 -2.12 7.52 3.04
C ARG A 38 -1.22 8.59 3.70
N VAL A 39 -1.05 8.50 5.01
CA VAL A 39 -0.18 9.37 5.82
C VAL A 39 0.95 8.53 6.40
N ASP A 40 2.07 9.18 6.70
CA ASP A 40 3.14 8.52 7.44
C ASP A 40 2.62 8.23 8.86
N SER A 41 2.42 6.94 9.15
CA SER A 41 1.80 6.46 10.37
C SER A 41 2.66 6.69 11.61
N TYR A 42 3.99 6.70 11.46
CA TYR A 42 4.93 6.91 12.55
C TYR A 42 4.94 8.38 13.00
N THR A 43 4.99 9.31 12.04
CA THR A 43 4.85 10.75 12.31
C THR A 43 3.43 11.10 12.77
N ALA A 44 2.39 10.40 12.31
CA ALA A 44 1.02 10.60 12.78
C ALA A 44 0.82 10.11 14.23
N ALA A 45 1.40 8.96 14.61
CA ALA A 45 1.37 8.45 15.99
C ALA A 45 2.14 9.36 16.95
N ASN A 46 3.26 9.93 16.49
CA ASN A 46 4.13 10.82 17.25
C ASN A 46 3.97 12.30 16.87
N ALA A 47 2.79 12.71 16.41
CA ALA A 47 2.56 14.02 15.79
C ALA A 47 2.98 15.20 16.68
N GLY A 48 2.82 15.08 18.01
CA GLY A 48 3.28 16.10 18.95
C GLY A 48 4.80 16.30 18.93
N ALA A 49 5.56 15.21 19.06
CA ALA A 49 7.02 15.22 19.05
C ALA A 49 7.57 15.62 17.68
N TYR A 50 6.99 15.07 16.60
CA TYR A 50 7.38 15.40 15.24
C TYR A 50 7.18 16.89 14.92
N ARG A 51 6.02 17.47 15.28
CA ARG A 51 5.76 18.89 15.06
C ARG A 51 6.69 19.79 15.86
N ALA A 52 7.00 19.41 17.10
CA ALA A 52 7.93 20.16 17.93
C ALA A 52 9.35 20.15 17.34
N LEU A 53 9.79 19.02 16.80
CA LEU A 53 11.07 18.86 16.12
C LEU A 53 11.13 19.66 14.82
N LEU A 54 10.03 19.70 14.05
CA LEU A 54 9.96 20.38 12.75
C LEU A 54 9.78 21.90 12.86
N GLU A 55 9.14 22.40 13.92
CA GLU A 55 8.76 23.81 14.10
C GLU A 55 9.89 24.82 13.77
N PRO A 56 11.15 24.61 14.21
CA PRO A 56 12.24 25.54 13.92
C PRO A 56 12.65 25.62 12.44
N PHE A 57 12.36 24.58 11.67
CA PHE A 57 12.85 24.39 10.30
C PHE A 57 11.78 24.58 9.23
N ARG A 58 10.55 24.97 9.62
CA ARG A 58 9.42 25.10 8.68
C ARG A 58 9.68 26.14 7.60
N GLY A 59 9.27 25.80 6.37
CA GLY A 59 9.31 26.70 5.23
C GLY A 59 10.45 26.41 4.28
N ARG A 60 11.01 27.47 3.69
CA ARG A 60 12.07 27.36 2.69
C ARG A 60 13.36 26.88 3.32
N VAL A 61 14.02 25.94 2.64
CA VAL A 61 15.37 25.51 3.01
C VAL A 61 16.33 26.65 2.68
N THR A 62 16.97 27.20 3.70
CA THR A 62 18.06 28.19 3.63
C THR A 62 19.40 27.55 3.99
N ASP A 63 20.51 28.19 3.64
CA ASP A 63 21.85 27.69 3.96
C ASP A 63 22.05 27.49 5.48
N ALA A 64 21.51 28.40 6.30
CA ALA A 64 21.56 28.29 7.76
C ALA A 64 20.75 27.09 8.31
N THR A 65 19.60 26.77 7.69
CA THR A 65 18.82 25.57 8.05
C THR A 65 19.53 24.29 7.60
N ALA A 66 20.25 24.32 6.48
CA ALA A 66 21.05 23.18 6.03
C ALA A 66 22.21 22.89 7.00
N GLU A 67 22.99 23.92 7.38
CA GLU A 67 24.11 23.76 8.32
C GLU A 67 23.68 23.18 9.67
N THR A 68 22.52 23.60 10.18
CA THR A 68 21.98 23.11 11.46
C THR A 68 21.46 21.67 11.38
N LEU A 69 20.82 21.29 10.28
CA LEU A 69 20.34 19.92 10.06
C LEU A 69 21.50 18.95 9.79
N ASP A 70 22.52 19.37 9.05
CA ASP A 70 23.72 18.56 8.82
C ASP A 70 24.53 18.38 10.12
N ALA A 71 24.66 19.41 10.95
CA ALA A 71 25.28 19.30 12.28
C ALA A 71 24.49 18.38 13.22
N LEU A 72 23.15 18.38 13.13
CA LEU A 72 22.29 17.43 13.86
C LEU A 72 22.51 16.00 13.35
N ALA A 73 22.57 15.79 12.04
CA ALA A 73 22.84 14.49 11.44
C ALA A 73 24.21 13.95 11.88
N GLU A 74 25.26 14.78 11.88
CA GLU A 74 26.58 14.40 12.41
C GLU A 74 26.52 13.99 13.89
N ARG A 75 25.71 14.66 14.70
CA ARG A 75 25.53 14.31 16.11
C ARG A 75 24.90 12.92 16.27
N TYR A 76 23.88 12.58 15.47
CA TYR A 76 23.28 11.25 15.48
C TYR A 76 24.30 10.18 15.04
N THR A 77 25.06 10.42 13.97
CA THR A 77 26.13 9.50 13.50
C THR A 77 27.21 9.27 14.57
N ARG A 78 27.58 10.30 15.36
CA ARG A 78 28.54 10.13 16.46
C ARG A 78 27.99 9.27 17.59
N THR A 79 26.70 9.35 17.92
CA THR A 79 26.11 8.49 18.94
C THR A 79 26.19 7.02 18.54
N TYR A 80 25.98 6.67 17.26
CA TYR A 80 26.17 5.29 16.77
C TYR A 80 27.58 4.75 16.98
N SER A 81 28.60 5.58 16.73
CA SER A 81 30.00 5.16 16.97
C SER A 81 30.30 4.89 18.45
N GLN A 82 29.55 5.49 19.39
CA GLN A 82 29.73 5.25 20.82
C GLN A 82 29.18 3.89 21.26
N ALA A 83 28.11 3.37 20.64
CA ALA A 83 27.58 2.03 20.93
C ALA A 83 28.62 0.93 20.66
N GLU A 84 29.36 1.05 19.56
CA GLU A 84 30.46 0.14 19.25
C GLU A 84 31.62 0.30 20.24
N GLU A 85 31.90 1.53 20.69
CA GLU A 85 32.93 1.82 21.69
C GLU A 85 32.59 1.19 23.05
N TRP A 86 31.33 1.21 23.48
CA TRP A 86 30.88 0.50 24.68
C TRP A 86 31.13 -1.02 24.58
N LEU A 87 30.85 -1.63 23.42
CA LEU A 87 31.14 -3.04 23.18
C LEU A 87 32.63 -3.35 23.17
N VAL A 88 33.47 -2.44 22.65
CA VAL A 88 34.93 -2.60 22.68
C VAL A 88 35.46 -2.54 24.11
N ARG A 89 34.98 -1.58 24.92
CA ARG A 89 35.38 -1.41 26.33
C ARG A 89 34.92 -2.56 27.22
N TYR A 90 33.73 -3.12 26.94
CA TYR A 90 33.28 -4.33 27.61
C TYR A 90 34.17 -5.52 27.28
N ARG A 91 34.48 -5.72 26.00
CA ARG A 91 35.34 -6.82 25.52
C ARG A 91 36.79 -6.70 26.01
N SER A 92 37.29 -5.49 26.25
CA SER A 92 38.59 -5.27 26.88
C SER A 92 38.57 -5.46 28.41
N GLY A 93 37.40 -5.66 29.02
CA GLY A 93 37.21 -5.84 30.45
C GLY A 93 37.24 -4.54 31.26
N GLU A 94 37.10 -3.38 30.62
CA GLU A 94 37.15 -2.06 31.26
C GLU A 94 35.85 -1.67 31.99
N ILE A 95 34.73 -2.27 31.62
CA ILE A 95 33.39 -2.00 32.17
C ILE A 95 32.65 -3.31 32.44
N ASP A 96 31.77 -3.31 33.45
CA ASP A 96 30.99 -4.49 33.83
C ASP A 96 29.73 -4.65 32.96
N ARG A 97 29.19 -5.87 32.89
CA ARG A 97 27.99 -6.22 32.11
C ARG A 97 26.81 -5.31 32.46
N ALA A 98 26.60 -5.00 33.73
CA ALA A 98 25.52 -4.13 34.17
C ALA A 98 25.65 -2.69 33.62
N GLU A 99 26.86 -2.18 33.45
CA GLU A 99 27.12 -0.83 32.93
C GLU A 99 26.84 -0.73 31.43
N VAL A 100 27.18 -1.78 30.67
CA VAL A 100 26.88 -1.88 29.22
C VAL A 100 25.38 -1.98 28.97
N LEU A 101 24.68 -2.81 29.76
CA LEU A 101 23.24 -2.97 29.64
C LEU A 101 22.50 -1.65 29.94
N ALA A 102 22.94 -0.91 30.95
CA ALA A 102 22.40 0.41 31.26
C ALA A 102 22.67 1.44 30.15
N ALA A 103 23.84 1.39 29.50
CA ALA A 103 24.16 2.23 28.35
C ALA A 103 23.25 1.93 27.15
N PHE A 104 23.03 0.65 26.83
CA PHE A 104 22.09 0.24 25.77
C PHE A 104 20.65 0.63 26.07
N ASP A 105 20.19 0.49 27.32
CA ASP A 105 18.85 0.92 27.70
C ASP A 105 18.69 2.45 27.58
N ALA A 106 19.70 3.24 27.95
CA ALA A 106 19.68 4.69 27.77
C ALA A 106 19.65 5.11 26.28
N GLU A 107 20.25 4.29 25.40
CA GLU A 107 20.29 4.54 23.96
C GLU A 107 18.95 4.25 23.26
N THR A 108 18.12 3.36 23.81
CA THR A 108 16.78 3.07 23.24
C THR A 108 15.87 4.29 23.22
N GLY A 109 15.91 5.15 24.24
CA GLY A 109 15.14 6.40 24.25
C GLY A 109 15.63 7.45 23.25
N PHE A 110 16.91 7.38 22.84
CA PHE A 110 17.50 8.27 21.85
C PHE A 110 17.13 7.87 20.41
N ARG A 111 16.91 6.58 20.15
CA ARG A 111 16.52 6.05 18.82
C ARG A 111 15.10 6.41 18.39
N ASP A 112 14.18 6.59 19.33
CA ASP A 112 12.82 7.05 19.00
C ASP A 112 12.83 8.50 18.47
N GLU A 113 13.66 9.37 19.05
CA GLU A 113 13.88 10.73 18.54
C GLU A 113 14.62 10.74 17.20
N GLU A 114 15.56 9.81 17.02
CA GLU A 114 16.31 9.65 15.78
C GLU A 114 15.41 9.25 14.61
N THR A 115 14.47 8.33 14.80
CA THR A 115 13.59 7.88 13.72
C THR A 115 12.72 9.04 13.21
N LEU A 116 12.24 9.91 14.12
CA LEU A 116 11.54 11.15 13.75
C LEU A 116 12.46 12.14 13.03
N PHE A 117 13.71 12.24 13.47
CA PHE A 117 14.72 13.06 12.81
C PHE A 117 15.03 12.56 11.41
N LEU A 118 15.22 11.25 11.19
CA LEU A 118 15.49 10.68 9.87
C LEU A 118 14.35 10.95 8.89
N ARG A 119 13.09 10.82 9.33
CA ARG A 119 11.91 11.19 8.50
C ARG A 119 11.89 12.68 8.15
N MET A 120 12.26 13.55 9.09
CA MET A 120 12.38 14.99 8.84
C MET A 120 13.58 15.31 7.92
N TYR A 121 14.69 14.59 8.08
CA TYR A 121 15.90 14.75 7.28
C TYR A 121 15.68 14.28 5.83
N ASP A 122 14.95 13.18 5.61
CA ASP A 122 14.48 12.75 4.28
C ASP A 122 13.66 13.85 3.60
N GLN A 123 12.71 14.45 4.33
CA GLN A 123 11.95 15.58 3.83
C GLN A 123 12.84 16.80 3.49
N TYR A 124 13.89 17.04 4.28
CA TYR A 124 14.88 18.07 4.00
C TYR A 124 15.66 17.77 2.72
N LEU A 125 16.14 16.55 2.52
CA LEU A 125 16.82 16.14 1.29
C LEU A 125 15.93 16.37 0.06
N TYR A 126 14.66 15.98 0.17
CA TYR A 126 13.65 16.22 -0.87
C TYR A 126 13.44 17.71 -1.17
N ALA A 127 13.36 18.55 -0.13
CA ALA A 127 13.18 19.99 -0.25
C ALA A 127 14.43 20.69 -0.83
N ARG A 128 15.62 20.22 -0.47
CA ARG A 128 16.92 20.76 -0.91
C ARG A 128 17.14 20.63 -2.42
N GLU A 129 16.58 19.61 -3.07
CA GLU A 129 16.68 19.46 -4.53
C GLU A 129 16.06 20.63 -5.31
N LYS A 130 14.98 21.23 -4.79
CA LYS A 130 14.30 22.40 -5.38
C LYS A 130 13.82 23.36 -4.29
N PRO A 131 14.71 24.18 -3.69
CA PRO A 131 14.39 24.99 -2.51
C PRO A 131 13.30 26.04 -2.73
N ASP A 132 13.12 26.49 -3.97
CA ASP A 132 12.12 27.51 -4.33
C ASP A 132 10.69 26.97 -4.41
N GLU A 133 10.55 25.67 -4.69
CA GLU A 133 9.27 24.98 -4.93
C GLU A 133 8.87 24.00 -3.84
N ARG A 134 9.81 23.55 -3.00
CA ARG A 134 9.60 22.47 -2.02
C ARG A 134 9.99 22.91 -0.62
N TYR A 135 9.03 22.97 0.30
CA TYR A 135 9.22 23.47 1.66
C TYR A 135 9.10 22.35 2.70
N LEU A 136 9.70 22.56 3.86
CA LEU A 136 9.56 21.67 5.03
C LEU A 136 8.22 21.93 5.74
N LEU A 137 7.41 20.88 5.91
CA LEU A 137 6.10 20.96 6.59
C LEU A 137 5.61 19.61 7.16
N ASP A 138 4.68 19.67 8.12
CA ASP A 138 3.88 18.50 8.49
C ASP A 138 2.81 18.29 7.40
N GLY A 139 3.10 17.35 6.47
CA GLY A 139 2.30 17.11 5.28
C GLY A 139 1.05 16.25 5.51
N ASN A 140 0.94 15.55 6.64
CA ASN A 140 -0.03 14.47 6.83
C ASN A 140 -1.48 14.90 6.58
N GLY A 141 -1.90 16.06 7.09
CA GLY A 141 -3.27 16.55 6.88
C GLY A 141 -3.57 16.92 5.43
N TRP A 142 -2.61 17.50 4.71
CA TRP A 142 -2.78 17.84 3.30
C TRP A 142 -2.74 16.60 2.41
N THR A 143 -1.87 15.63 2.72
CA THR A 143 -1.83 14.34 2.04
C THR A 143 -3.19 13.65 2.18
N ALA A 144 -3.69 13.49 3.42
CA ALA A 144 -5.00 12.89 3.69
C ALA A 144 -6.16 13.55 2.93
N LEU A 145 -6.11 14.87 2.70
CA LEU A 145 -7.18 15.63 2.05
C LEU A 145 -7.10 15.59 0.51
N LEU A 146 -5.88 15.56 -0.05
CA LEU A 146 -5.64 15.77 -1.48
C LEU A 146 -5.34 14.48 -2.26
N THR A 147 -4.86 13.41 -1.63
CA THR A 147 -4.43 12.18 -2.33
C THR A 147 -5.48 11.06 -2.29
N GLU A 148 -6.43 11.11 -1.35
CA GLU A 148 -7.41 10.05 -1.11
C GLU A 148 -8.60 10.11 -2.08
N GLU A 149 -8.58 9.26 -3.12
CA GLU A 149 -9.69 9.11 -4.08
C GLU A 149 -10.86 8.32 -3.47
N ARG A 150 -11.86 9.01 -2.88
CA ARG A 150 -13.01 8.37 -2.24
C ARG A 150 -14.33 8.95 -2.70
N MET A 151 -15.30 8.07 -2.99
CA MET A 151 -16.67 8.46 -3.27
C MET A 151 -17.51 8.46 -1.99
N ASP A 152 -18.19 9.57 -1.71
CA ASP A 152 -19.13 9.68 -0.58
C ASP A 152 -20.49 9.06 -0.95
N TRP A 153 -20.53 7.72 -0.96
CA TRP A 153 -21.75 6.97 -1.30
C TRP A 153 -22.96 7.33 -0.43
N LEU A 154 -22.73 7.64 0.85
CA LEU A 154 -23.81 8.04 1.74
C LEU A 154 -24.43 9.37 1.30
N MET A 155 -23.61 10.35 0.92
CA MET A 155 -24.10 11.60 0.36
C MET A 155 -24.93 11.36 -0.90
N ILE A 156 -24.52 10.42 -1.77
CA ILE A 156 -25.30 10.06 -2.96
C ILE A 156 -26.69 9.56 -2.59
N PHE A 157 -26.80 8.63 -1.63
CA PHE A 157 -28.10 8.11 -1.19
C PHE A 157 -28.99 9.19 -0.57
N VAL A 158 -28.42 10.08 0.24
CA VAL A 158 -29.14 11.25 0.77
C VAL A 158 -29.57 12.15 -0.38
N MET A 159 -28.70 12.46 -1.32
CA MET A 159 -29.03 13.30 -2.46
C MET A 159 -30.19 12.69 -3.27
N LEU A 160 -30.17 11.39 -3.55
CA LEU A 160 -31.26 10.68 -4.23
C LEU A 160 -32.58 10.77 -3.44
N ALA A 161 -32.55 10.59 -2.12
CA ALA A 161 -33.76 10.69 -1.29
C ALA A 161 -34.44 12.07 -1.40
N PHE A 162 -33.67 13.14 -1.58
CA PHE A 162 -34.21 14.49 -1.78
C PHE A 162 -34.55 14.80 -3.25
N LEU A 163 -33.79 14.26 -4.20
CA LEU A 163 -33.94 14.58 -5.62
C LEU A 163 -35.05 13.80 -6.32
N LEU A 164 -35.27 12.53 -5.97
CA LEU A 164 -36.26 11.68 -6.62
C LEU A 164 -37.69 12.22 -6.48
N PRO A 165 -38.16 12.67 -5.28
CA PRO A 165 -39.54 13.12 -5.11
C PRO A 165 -39.91 14.37 -5.91
N LEU A 166 -38.92 15.13 -6.40
CA LEU A 166 -39.16 16.41 -7.08
C LEU A 166 -40.05 16.29 -8.31
N PHE A 167 -39.96 15.19 -9.07
CA PHE A 167 -40.85 14.93 -10.21
C PHE A 167 -41.60 13.60 -10.07
N SER A 168 -41.01 12.58 -9.45
CA SER A 168 -41.62 11.23 -9.41
C SER A 168 -42.97 11.20 -8.72
N VAL A 169 -43.15 11.94 -7.62
CA VAL A 169 -44.41 11.98 -6.88
C VAL A 169 -45.57 12.37 -7.79
N GLU A 170 -45.36 13.32 -8.70
CA GLU A 170 -46.42 13.80 -9.61
C GLU A 170 -46.79 12.78 -10.69
N PHE A 171 -45.83 11.95 -11.10
CA PHE A 171 -46.08 10.84 -12.01
C PHE A 171 -46.80 9.69 -11.29
N ASP A 172 -46.33 9.34 -10.09
CA ASP A 172 -46.85 8.24 -9.28
C ASP A 172 -48.29 8.51 -8.80
N CYS A 173 -48.62 9.75 -8.43
CA CYS A 173 -49.97 10.13 -8.01
C CYS A 173 -50.89 10.61 -9.16
N GLY A 174 -50.42 10.54 -10.41
CA GLY A 174 -51.20 10.93 -11.59
C GLY A 174 -51.56 12.42 -11.66
N MET A 175 -50.89 13.27 -10.87
CA MET A 175 -51.12 14.72 -10.81
C MET A 175 -50.48 15.48 -11.99
N PHE A 176 -49.53 14.85 -12.69
CA PHE A 176 -48.79 15.46 -13.79
C PHE A 176 -49.67 16.02 -14.93
N PRO A 177 -50.68 15.30 -15.48
CA PRO A 177 -51.56 15.86 -16.51
C PRO A 177 -52.38 17.07 -16.03
N LEU A 178 -52.74 17.09 -14.74
CA LEU A 178 -53.46 18.21 -14.11
C LEU A 178 -52.58 19.46 -14.04
N LEU A 179 -51.32 19.33 -13.65
CA LEU A 179 -50.37 20.45 -13.56
C LEU A 179 -50.15 21.14 -14.91
N LEU A 180 -50.13 20.39 -16.01
CA LEU A 180 -50.01 20.93 -17.38
C LEU A 180 -51.21 21.80 -17.80
N THR A 181 -52.35 21.71 -17.12
CA THR A 181 -53.54 22.55 -17.40
C THR A 181 -53.52 23.89 -16.66
N PHE A 182 -52.67 24.05 -15.64
CA PHE A 182 -52.59 25.27 -14.85
C PHE A 182 -51.62 26.31 -15.47
N PRO A 183 -51.96 27.61 -15.42
CA PRO A 183 -51.07 28.67 -15.89
C PRO A 183 -49.76 28.68 -15.09
N GLY A 184 -48.66 28.31 -15.75
CA GLY A 184 -47.33 28.20 -15.15
C GLY A 184 -47.01 26.84 -14.52
N GLY A 185 -47.90 25.84 -14.62
CA GLY A 185 -47.66 24.49 -14.11
C GLY A 185 -46.69 23.64 -14.93
N GLY A 186 -46.41 24.02 -16.19
CA GLY A 186 -45.38 23.40 -17.03
C GLY A 186 -43.98 24.00 -16.81
N ASP A 187 -43.58 24.95 -17.67
CA ASP A 187 -42.20 25.44 -17.74
C ASP A 187 -41.72 26.17 -16.47
N ARG A 188 -42.60 26.96 -15.83
CA ARG A 188 -42.24 27.73 -14.62
C ARG A 188 -42.03 26.79 -13.43
N LEU A 189 -42.90 25.80 -13.22
CA LEU A 189 -42.74 24.79 -12.18
C LEU A 189 -41.48 23.94 -12.41
N THR A 190 -41.25 23.50 -13.64
CA THR A 190 -40.04 22.75 -14.03
C THR A 190 -38.76 23.54 -13.70
N ARG A 191 -38.74 24.85 -13.99
CA ARG A 191 -37.61 25.71 -13.65
C ARG A 191 -37.34 25.79 -12.14
N VAL A 192 -38.39 25.96 -11.34
CA VAL A 192 -38.25 26.05 -9.87
C VAL A 192 -37.70 24.74 -9.32
N LYS A 193 -38.18 23.59 -9.81
CA LYS A 193 -37.70 22.27 -9.39
C LYS A 193 -36.25 22.01 -9.77
N LEU A 194 -35.85 22.38 -10.98
CA LEU A 194 -34.45 22.29 -11.42
C LEU A 194 -33.53 23.22 -10.62
N SER A 195 -33.99 24.43 -10.29
CA SER A 195 -33.22 25.31 -9.39
C SER A 195 -33.11 24.70 -8.00
N LEU A 196 -34.19 24.12 -7.47
CA LEU A 196 -34.19 23.46 -6.16
C LEU A 196 -33.26 22.24 -6.14
N SER A 197 -33.26 21.41 -7.20
CA SER A 197 -32.35 20.25 -7.28
C SER A 197 -30.88 20.67 -7.25
N VAL A 198 -30.53 21.77 -7.92
CA VAL A 198 -29.18 22.34 -7.89
C VAL A 198 -28.80 22.80 -6.48
N TRP A 199 -29.67 23.55 -5.80
CA TRP A 199 -29.40 24.02 -4.44
C TRP A 199 -29.25 22.88 -3.43
N ILE A 200 -30.07 21.83 -3.56
CA ILE A 200 -29.95 20.61 -2.73
C ILE A 200 -28.59 19.94 -2.98
N ALA A 201 -28.22 19.72 -4.25
CA ALA A 201 -26.97 19.06 -4.61
C ALA A 201 -25.74 19.84 -4.12
N VAL A 202 -25.73 21.17 -4.33
CA VAL A 202 -24.66 22.05 -3.84
C VAL A 202 -24.61 22.05 -2.31
N GLY A 203 -25.75 22.21 -1.63
CA GLY A 203 -25.80 22.26 -0.17
C GLY A 203 -25.28 20.99 0.49
N LEU A 204 -25.73 19.82 0.04
CA LEU A 204 -25.25 18.53 0.56
C LEU A 204 -23.75 18.34 0.28
N THR A 205 -23.29 18.69 -0.91
CA THR A 205 -21.85 18.57 -1.27
C THR A 205 -20.98 19.51 -0.44
N LEU A 206 -21.43 20.73 -0.17
CA LEU A 206 -20.72 21.65 0.73
C LEU A 206 -20.64 21.12 2.16
N ILE A 207 -21.74 20.58 2.70
CA ILE A 207 -21.73 19.93 4.03
C ILE A 207 -20.72 18.77 4.03
N SER A 208 -20.74 17.94 2.97
CA SER A 208 -19.84 16.81 2.81
C SER A 208 -18.37 17.23 2.84
N ILE A 209 -18.00 18.26 2.08
CA ILE A 209 -16.64 18.83 2.04
C ILE A 209 -16.25 19.41 3.40
N LEU A 210 -17.13 20.19 4.03
CA LEU A 210 -16.84 20.84 5.31
C LEU A 210 -16.60 19.83 6.44
N VAL A 211 -17.41 18.76 6.51
CA VAL A 211 -17.23 17.70 7.53
C VAL A 211 -15.88 17.00 7.35
N GLU A 212 -15.50 16.68 6.12
CA GLU A 212 -14.23 16.04 5.80
C GLU A 212 -13.04 16.94 6.16
N THR A 213 -13.05 18.20 5.70
CA THR A 213 -12.00 19.17 6.01
C THR A 213 -11.88 19.41 7.52
N PHE A 214 -13.01 19.53 8.23
CA PHE A 214 -13.01 19.75 9.69
C PHE A 214 -12.39 18.55 10.43
N LEU A 215 -12.79 17.32 10.11
CA LEU A 215 -12.23 16.13 10.76
C LEU A 215 -10.73 15.97 10.50
N ILE A 216 -10.29 16.19 9.25
CA ILE A 216 -8.87 16.12 8.90
C ILE A 216 -8.08 17.21 9.63
N HIS A 217 -8.64 18.42 9.77
CA HIS A 217 -8.03 19.48 10.55
C HIS A 217 -7.81 19.09 12.02
N PHE A 218 -8.79 18.44 12.67
CA PHE A 218 -8.64 17.99 14.06
C PHE A 218 -7.71 16.77 14.20
N LYS A 219 -7.73 15.84 13.24
CA LYS A 219 -6.95 14.60 13.29
C LYS A 219 -5.47 14.83 12.99
N PHE A 220 -5.17 15.60 11.94
CA PHE A 220 -3.81 15.76 11.41
C PHE A 220 -3.31 17.20 11.34
N GLY A 221 -4.18 18.21 11.49
CA GLY A 221 -3.82 19.61 11.32
C GLY A 221 -3.72 20.03 9.84
N LEU A 222 -4.11 21.27 9.54
CA LEU A 222 -3.99 21.87 8.19
C LEU A 222 -3.16 23.16 8.26
N LEU A 223 -1.90 23.02 8.66
CA LEU A 223 -0.96 24.13 8.76
C LEU A 223 -0.37 24.46 7.39
N ASN A 224 0.08 25.70 7.18
CA ASN A 224 0.87 26.08 6.00
C ASN A 224 0.17 25.90 4.63
N GLY A 225 -1.16 26.07 4.55
CA GLY A 225 -1.90 25.89 3.30
C GLY A 225 -1.52 26.82 2.12
N ASN A 226 -0.68 27.82 2.36
CA ASN A 226 -0.11 28.69 1.33
C ASN A 226 1.13 28.10 0.65
N TYR A 227 1.66 26.97 1.13
CA TYR A 227 2.86 26.34 0.57
C TYR A 227 2.55 25.67 -0.78
N PRO A 228 3.56 25.54 -1.66
CA PRO A 228 3.38 24.94 -2.98
C PRO A 228 3.01 23.45 -2.88
N LEU A 229 2.14 23.00 -3.79
CA LEU A 229 1.65 21.62 -3.88
C LEU A 229 2.79 20.60 -3.99
N GLN A 230 3.87 20.96 -4.69
CA GLN A 230 5.08 20.15 -4.89
C GLN A 230 5.84 19.86 -3.59
N SER A 231 5.53 20.55 -2.49
CA SER A 231 6.13 20.23 -1.18
C SER A 231 5.66 18.87 -0.66
N LEU A 232 4.54 18.34 -1.17
CA LEU A 232 4.15 16.95 -0.97
C LEU A 232 4.79 16.08 -2.05
N ARG A 233 5.50 15.03 -1.63
CA ARG A 233 6.22 14.08 -2.50
C ARG A 233 5.30 13.44 -3.55
N TYR A 234 4.06 13.12 -3.18
CA TYR A 234 3.04 12.62 -4.11
C TYR A 234 2.80 13.55 -5.30
N PHE A 235 3.00 14.86 -5.17
CA PHE A 235 2.81 15.85 -6.25
C PHE A 235 4.13 16.38 -6.83
N GLN A 236 5.26 15.69 -6.62
CA GLN A 236 6.60 16.12 -7.09
C GLN A 236 6.64 16.41 -8.60
N ALA A 237 6.00 15.55 -9.39
CA ALA A 237 5.93 15.65 -10.85
C ALA A 237 4.71 16.46 -11.34
N SER A 238 3.94 17.08 -10.44
CA SER A 238 2.74 17.81 -10.82
C SER A 238 3.09 19.13 -11.52
N PRO A 239 2.53 19.39 -12.72
CA PRO A 239 2.75 20.65 -13.44
C PRO A 239 1.98 21.84 -12.83
N LEU A 240 1.17 21.60 -11.79
CA LEU A 240 0.33 22.61 -11.15
C LEU A 240 1.11 23.35 -10.05
N HIS A 241 1.65 24.53 -10.35
CA HIS A 241 2.30 25.42 -9.37
C HIS A 241 1.26 26.21 -8.55
N VAL A 242 0.48 25.50 -7.74
CA VAL A 242 -0.58 26.07 -6.90
C VAL A 242 -0.30 25.79 -5.43
N SER A 243 -0.91 26.57 -4.53
CA SER A 243 -0.85 26.30 -3.10
C SER A 243 -1.79 25.16 -2.70
N PHE A 244 -1.62 24.58 -1.51
CA PHE A 244 -2.56 23.57 -1.00
C PHE A 244 -4.00 24.08 -0.91
N TRP A 245 -4.23 25.32 -0.47
CA TRP A 245 -5.57 25.92 -0.47
C TRP A 245 -6.16 26.04 -1.87
N ALA A 246 -5.33 26.40 -2.86
CA ALA A 246 -5.77 26.48 -4.24
C ALA A 246 -6.08 25.08 -4.81
N ALA A 247 -5.25 24.07 -4.54
CA ALA A 247 -5.49 22.68 -4.93
C ALA A 247 -6.79 22.13 -4.32
N TRP A 248 -7.00 22.33 -3.01
CA TRP A 248 -8.24 21.97 -2.32
C TRP A 248 -9.45 22.70 -2.93
N GLY A 249 -9.31 23.97 -3.29
CA GLY A 249 -10.35 24.75 -3.95
C GLY A 249 -10.71 24.21 -5.33
N ILE A 250 -9.71 23.80 -6.13
CA ILE A 250 -9.91 23.15 -7.44
C ILE A 250 -10.68 21.83 -7.28
N VAL A 251 -10.23 20.95 -6.38
CA VAL A 251 -10.90 19.67 -6.09
C VAL A 251 -12.34 19.92 -5.63
N SER A 252 -12.55 20.82 -4.68
CA SER A 252 -13.88 21.19 -4.18
C SER A 252 -14.78 21.75 -5.29
N GLY A 253 -14.22 22.56 -6.20
CA GLY A 253 -14.93 23.07 -7.38
C GLY A 253 -15.39 21.96 -8.31
N TYR A 254 -14.52 21.00 -8.62
CA TYR A 254 -14.89 19.82 -9.41
C TYR A 254 -15.99 19.00 -8.73
N ARG A 255 -15.88 18.76 -7.42
CA ARG A 255 -16.92 18.04 -6.66
C ARG A 255 -18.30 18.70 -6.78
N LEU A 256 -18.35 20.03 -6.70
CA LEU A 256 -19.59 20.79 -6.90
C LEU A 256 -20.14 20.68 -8.32
N ILE A 257 -19.29 20.77 -9.34
CA ILE A 257 -19.69 20.57 -10.76
C ILE A 257 -20.26 19.16 -10.96
N GLY A 258 -19.60 18.15 -10.42
CA GLY A 258 -20.03 16.76 -10.45
C GLY A 258 -21.39 16.56 -9.79
N ALA A 259 -21.62 17.14 -8.62
CA ALA A 259 -22.91 17.08 -7.92
C ALA A 259 -24.04 17.73 -8.72
N VAL A 260 -23.78 18.88 -9.36
CA VAL A 260 -24.76 19.56 -10.22
C VAL A 260 -25.10 18.71 -11.45
N LEU A 261 -24.08 18.14 -12.12
CA LEU A 261 -24.27 17.20 -13.23
C LEU A 261 -25.07 15.97 -12.81
N PHE A 262 -24.72 15.36 -11.68
CA PHE A 262 -25.44 14.21 -11.14
C PHE A 262 -26.90 14.55 -10.88
N SER A 263 -27.17 15.71 -10.28
CA SER A 263 -28.54 16.17 -10.04
C SER A 263 -29.34 16.28 -11.34
N ALA A 264 -28.73 16.81 -12.41
CA ALA A 264 -29.35 16.89 -13.72
C ALA A 264 -29.61 15.50 -14.32
N CYS A 265 -28.68 14.55 -14.17
CA CYS A 265 -28.87 13.16 -14.59
C CYS A 265 -30.04 12.48 -13.86
N VAL A 266 -30.15 12.66 -12.54
CA VAL A 266 -31.27 12.15 -11.74
C VAL A 266 -32.60 12.71 -12.26
N GLN A 267 -32.70 14.03 -12.42
CA GLN A 267 -33.92 14.66 -12.92
C GLN A 267 -34.26 14.21 -14.34
N PHE A 268 -33.24 14.01 -15.19
CA PHE A 268 -33.40 13.49 -16.54
C PHE A 268 -33.95 12.06 -16.53
N PHE A 269 -33.35 11.14 -15.77
CA PHE A 269 -33.80 9.73 -15.72
C PHE A 269 -35.19 9.58 -15.11
N VAL A 270 -35.50 10.33 -14.05
CA VAL A 270 -36.87 10.36 -13.47
C VAL A 270 -37.88 10.87 -14.51
N SER A 271 -37.54 11.92 -15.26
CA SER A 271 -38.43 12.47 -16.29
C SER A 271 -38.60 11.54 -17.49
N LEU A 272 -37.54 10.80 -17.85
CA LEU A 272 -37.55 9.85 -18.96
C LEU A 272 -38.35 8.59 -18.63
N THR A 273 -38.12 8.02 -17.46
CA THR A 273 -38.74 6.76 -17.03
C THR A 273 -40.12 6.97 -16.40
N ARG A 274 -40.43 8.20 -15.96
CA ARG A 274 -41.62 8.56 -15.18
C ARG A 274 -41.81 7.68 -13.95
N SER A 275 -40.71 7.23 -13.35
CA SER A 275 -40.68 6.34 -12.20
C SER A 275 -39.55 6.71 -11.26
N SER A 276 -39.84 6.79 -9.96
CA SER A 276 -38.84 7.00 -8.91
C SER A 276 -37.80 5.87 -8.85
N LEU A 277 -38.26 4.61 -8.92
CA LEU A 277 -37.41 3.43 -8.78
C LEU A 277 -36.45 3.27 -9.97
N ASN A 278 -36.96 3.38 -11.20
CA ASN A 278 -36.13 3.29 -12.40
C ASN A 278 -35.16 4.48 -12.51
N GLY A 279 -35.61 5.68 -12.16
CA GLY A 279 -34.75 6.87 -12.09
C GLY A 279 -33.59 6.67 -11.11
N ALA A 280 -33.87 6.16 -9.91
CA ALA A 280 -32.86 5.86 -8.90
C ALA A 280 -31.85 4.82 -9.38
N PHE A 281 -32.33 3.70 -9.91
CA PHE A 281 -31.48 2.61 -10.40
C PHE A 281 -30.50 3.11 -11.48
N MET A 282 -31.01 3.83 -12.49
CA MET A 282 -30.18 4.39 -13.56
C MET A 282 -29.12 5.37 -13.04
N SER A 283 -29.49 6.23 -12.09
CA SER A 283 -28.56 7.16 -11.45
C SER A 283 -27.47 6.47 -10.65
N VAL A 284 -27.81 5.42 -9.89
CA VAL A 284 -26.82 4.64 -9.14
C VAL A 284 -25.90 3.89 -10.10
N CYS A 285 -26.44 3.25 -11.14
CA CYS A 285 -25.63 2.55 -12.15
C CYS A 285 -24.65 3.50 -12.86
N LEU A 286 -25.06 4.74 -13.15
CA LEU A 286 -24.19 5.75 -13.77
C LEU A 286 -22.93 6.04 -12.94
N LEU A 287 -22.98 5.89 -11.61
CA LEU A 287 -21.84 6.08 -10.72
C LEU A 287 -21.15 4.75 -10.37
N ALA A 288 -21.91 3.74 -9.93
CA ALA A 288 -21.37 2.49 -9.40
C ALA A 288 -20.62 1.68 -10.46
N VAL A 289 -21.16 1.59 -11.68
CA VAL A 289 -20.53 0.82 -12.76
C VAL A 289 -19.13 1.36 -13.06
N PRO A 290 -18.93 2.63 -13.45
CA PRO A 290 -17.59 3.14 -13.74
C PRO A 290 -16.67 3.23 -12.52
N TYR A 291 -17.20 3.27 -11.29
CA TYR A 291 -16.37 3.27 -10.09
C TYR A 291 -15.75 1.91 -9.79
N TYR A 292 -16.52 0.82 -9.95
CA TYR A 292 -16.12 -0.55 -9.59
C TYR A 292 -15.63 -1.39 -10.79
N LEU A 293 -15.79 -0.93 -12.04
CA LEU A 293 -15.31 -1.67 -13.19
C LEU A 293 -13.76 -1.64 -13.21
N PRO A 294 -13.07 -2.80 -13.25
CA PRO A 294 -11.63 -2.87 -13.34
C PRO A 294 -11.19 -2.47 -14.76
N GLY A 295 -10.76 -1.22 -14.89
CA GLY A 295 -10.08 -0.67 -16.07
C GLY A 295 -9.18 0.47 -15.62
N ASN A 296 -8.19 0.86 -16.44
CA ASN A 296 -7.24 1.93 -16.14
C ASN A 296 -7.90 3.11 -15.40
N ALA A 297 -7.29 3.55 -14.29
CA ALA A 297 -7.84 4.59 -13.42
C ALA A 297 -8.19 5.89 -14.18
N VAL A 298 -7.51 6.16 -15.30
CA VAL A 298 -7.78 7.26 -16.25
C VAL A 298 -9.23 7.29 -16.72
N TYR A 299 -9.87 6.14 -16.95
CA TYR A 299 -11.24 6.09 -17.50
C TYR A 299 -12.29 6.70 -16.56
N LYS A 300 -12.03 6.75 -15.25
CA LYS A 300 -12.89 7.43 -14.27
C LYS A 300 -12.98 8.94 -14.55
N TYR A 301 -11.95 9.52 -15.16
CA TYR A 301 -11.80 10.97 -15.37
C TYR A 301 -11.84 11.40 -16.85
N PHE A 302 -11.61 10.46 -17.77
CA PHE A 302 -11.59 10.75 -19.22
C PHE A 302 -12.99 11.06 -19.77
N PHE A 303 -14.00 10.31 -19.35
CA PHE A 303 -15.38 10.62 -19.71
C PHE A 303 -15.91 11.70 -18.76
N PRO A 304 -16.55 12.79 -19.26
CA PRO A 304 -17.14 13.86 -18.46
C PRO A 304 -18.41 13.38 -17.75
N SER A 305 -18.24 12.35 -16.92
CA SER A 305 -19.26 11.76 -16.06
C SER A 305 -19.35 12.56 -14.76
N PRO A 306 -20.52 12.51 -14.08
CA PRO A 306 -20.60 13.03 -12.73
C PRO A 306 -19.58 12.35 -11.79
N LEU A 307 -19.24 11.08 -12.01
CA LEU A 307 -18.27 10.32 -11.19
C LEU A 307 -16.92 11.03 -11.09
N GLY A 308 -16.25 11.26 -12.23
CA GLY A 308 -14.89 11.83 -12.25
C GLY A 308 -14.83 13.19 -11.56
N PHE A 309 -15.82 14.05 -11.82
CA PHE A 309 -15.94 15.34 -11.16
C PHE A 309 -16.23 15.24 -9.66
N MET A 310 -17.07 14.29 -9.23
CA MET A 310 -17.41 14.10 -7.81
C MET A 310 -16.27 13.51 -6.97
N ILE A 311 -15.29 12.83 -7.59
CA ILE A 311 -14.04 12.44 -6.91
C ILE A 311 -13.11 13.67 -6.88
N GLY A 312 -12.79 14.23 -8.05
CA GLY A 312 -12.09 15.50 -8.18
C GLY A 312 -10.56 15.42 -8.01
N GLN A 313 -10.02 14.48 -7.23
CA GLN A 313 -8.56 14.38 -6.99
C GLN A 313 -7.78 13.99 -8.24
N GLY A 314 -8.33 13.17 -9.14
CA GLY A 314 -7.66 12.78 -10.39
C GLY A 314 -7.32 13.96 -11.32
N TYR A 315 -7.95 15.13 -11.17
CA TYR A 315 -7.61 16.33 -11.96
C TYR A 315 -6.35 17.06 -11.48
N ILE A 316 -5.89 16.78 -10.26
CA ILE A 316 -4.63 17.33 -9.72
C ILE A 316 -3.53 16.27 -9.60
N ARG A 317 -3.89 14.98 -9.76
CA ARG A 317 -2.98 13.83 -9.72
C ARG A 317 -1.89 13.95 -10.80
N PRO A 318 -0.60 13.76 -10.44
CA PRO A 318 0.48 13.71 -11.42
C PRO A 318 0.38 12.45 -12.28
N GLY A 319 1.20 12.39 -13.33
CA GLY A 319 1.19 11.29 -14.26
C GLY A 319 2.01 10.16 -13.69
N ASP A 320 1.41 8.99 -13.61
CA ASP A 320 2.08 7.76 -13.18
C ASP A 320 2.46 6.99 -14.43
N PHE A 321 3.74 6.66 -14.56
CA PHE A 321 4.29 5.96 -15.70
C PHE A 321 4.93 4.66 -15.21
N VAL A 322 4.63 3.57 -15.89
CA VAL A 322 5.29 2.29 -15.73
C VAL A 322 6.21 2.13 -16.93
N LEU A 323 7.47 1.77 -16.71
CA LEU A 323 8.39 1.49 -17.81
C LEU A 323 7.97 0.15 -18.45
N GLY A 324 7.82 0.13 -19.77
CA GLY A 324 7.54 -1.07 -20.55
C GLY A 324 8.45 -1.15 -21.76
N LEU A 325 8.67 -2.35 -22.30
CA LEU A 325 9.51 -2.50 -23.48
C LEU A 325 8.72 -2.18 -24.76
N ALA A 326 9.29 -1.33 -25.61
CA ALA A 326 8.82 -1.11 -26.98
C ALA A 326 9.14 -2.33 -27.85
N ASP A 327 8.36 -2.55 -28.92
CA ASP A 327 8.47 -3.67 -29.89
C ASP A 327 9.85 -3.83 -30.59
N GLY A 328 10.86 -3.01 -30.24
CA GLY A 328 12.24 -3.09 -30.69
C GLY A 328 13.29 -3.25 -29.57
N GLY A 329 12.89 -3.60 -28.34
CA GLY A 329 13.79 -3.85 -27.21
C GLY A 329 14.30 -2.58 -26.49
N GLY A 330 13.70 -1.42 -26.76
CA GLY A 330 13.98 -0.18 -26.03
C GLY A 330 12.99 0.05 -24.90
N VAL A 331 13.45 0.54 -23.75
CA VAL A 331 12.59 0.92 -22.61
C VAL A 331 11.77 2.16 -22.99
N GLN A 332 10.44 2.08 -22.85
CA GLN A 332 9.49 3.15 -23.11
C GLN A 332 8.57 3.33 -21.90
N ALA A 333 8.43 4.58 -21.42
CA ALA A 333 7.48 4.90 -20.37
C ALA A 333 6.03 4.74 -20.87
N ILE A 334 5.30 3.76 -20.36
CA ILE A 334 3.87 3.52 -20.59
C ILE A 334 3.09 4.24 -19.49
N PRO A 335 2.20 5.20 -19.82
CA PRO A 335 1.43 5.92 -18.81
C PRO A 335 0.32 5.03 -18.21
N GLU A 336 0.43 4.69 -16.92
CA GLU A 336 -0.63 4.03 -16.15
C GLU A 336 -1.73 5.04 -15.78
N PHE A 337 -1.31 6.26 -15.42
CA PHE A 337 -2.18 7.42 -15.32
C PHE A 337 -1.52 8.61 -16.04
N SER A 338 -2.14 9.14 -17.09
CA SER A 338 -1.63 10.36 -17.71
C SER A 338 -2.16 11.59 -16.98
N THR A 339 -1.28 12.56 -16.68
CA THR A 339 -1.71 13.87 -16.17
C THR A 339 -2.80 14.43 -17.05
N ILE A 340 -3.93 14.82 -16.46
CA ILE A 340 -4.99 15.47 -17.22
C ILE A 340 -4.55 16.91 -17.47
N SER A 341 -4.02 17.16 -18.67
CA SER A 341 -3.56 18.50 -19.05
C SER A 341 -4.65 19.57 -18.84
N PRO A 342 -4.29 20.83 -18.53
CA PRO A 342 -5.28 21.91 -18.39
C PRO A 342 -6.21 22.05 -19.61
N MET A 343 -5.70 21.76 -20.81
CA MET A 343 -6.49 21.74 -22.04
C MET A 343 -7.52 20.60 -22.03
N ALA A 344 -7.13 19.38 -21.65
CA ALA A 344 -8.05 18.25 -21.50
C ALA A 344 -9.11 18.51 -20.43
N GLN A 345 -8.74 19.16 -19.31
CA GLN A 345 -9.68 19.61 -18.29
C GLN A 345 -10.71 20.59 -18.88
N ALA A 346 -10.27 21.61 -19.62
CA ALA A 346 -11.15 22.58 -20.26
C ALA A 346 -12.11 21.91 -21.28
N VAL A 347 -11.63 20.94 -22.06
CA VAL A 347 -12.46 20.16 -22.99
C VAL A 347 -13.49 19.33 -22.22
N SER A 348 -13.11 18.67 -21.12
CA SER A 348 -14.04 17.91 -20.29
C SER A 348 -15.16 18.78 -19.71
N LEU A 349 -14.82 19.99 -19.24
CA LEU A 349 -15.78 20.98 -18.74
C LEU A 349 -16.71 21.49 -19.84
N LEU A 350 -16.20 21.70 -21.06
CA LEU A 350 -17.00 22.09 -22.21
C LEU A 350 -18.04 21.00 -22.56
N ILE A 351 -17.60 19.75 -22.67
CA ILE A 351 -18.48 18.62 -22.98
C ILE A 351 -19.53 18.44 -21.86
N ALA A 352 -19.10 18.53 -20.59
CA ALA A 352 -20.01 18.47 -19.45
C ALA A 352 -21.07 19.59 -19.50
N GLY A 353 -20.68 20.82 -19.87
CA GLY A 353 -21.60 21.93 -20.07
C GLY A 353 -22.60 21.69 -21.20
N LEU A 354 -22.16 21.12 -22.32
CA LEU A 354 -23.04 20.75 -23.44
C LEU A 354 -24.02 19.64 -23.05
N LEU A 355 -23.57 18.61 -22.33
CA LEU A 355 -24.41 17.54 -21.81
C LEU A 355 -25.46 18.09 -20.85
N LEU A 356 -25.06 18.96 -19.93
CA LEU A 356 -25.96 19.61 -18.98
C LEU A 356 -27.02 20.46 -19.71
N ALA A 357 -26.63 21.26 -20.70
CA ALA A 357 -27.56 22.02 -21.52
C ALA A 357 -28.55 21.10 -22.29
N GLY A 358 -28.04 19.99 -22.83
CA GLY A 358 -28.85 18.96 -23.50
C GLY A 358 -29.87 18.31 -22.57
N MET A 359 -29.45 17.91 -21.36
CA MET A 359 -30.31 17.31 -20.34
C MET A 359 -31.38 18.29 -19.88
N ILE A 360 -31.02 19.55 -19.58
CA ILE A 360 -31.98 20.59 -19.21
C ILE A 360 -33.03 20.77 -20.32
N ARG A 361 -32.60 20.86 -21.58
CA ARG A 361 -33.52 20.97 -22.72
C ARG A 361 -34.43 19.75 -22.84
N ALA A 362 -33.92 18.55 -22.63
CA ALA A 362 -34.71 17.32 -22.66
C ALA A 362 -35.75 17.29 -21.52
N ILE A 363 -35.38 17.71 -20.31
CA ILE A 363 -36.30 17.82 -19.17
C ILE A 363 -37.43 18.81 -19.47
N TYR A 364 -37.12 19.99 -20.03
CA TYR A 364 -38.16 20.93 -20.47
C TYR A 364 -39.05 20.37 -21.58
N ARG A 365 -38.51 19.53 -22.47
CA ARG A 365 -39.33 18.86 -23.50
C ARG A 365 -40.28 17.82 -22.90
N LEU A 366 -39.82 17.05 -21.92
CA LEU A 366 -40.57 15.96 -21.31
C LEU A 366 -41.64 16.47 -20.32
N ASN A 367 -41.36 17.58 -19.63
CA ASN A 367 -42.19 18.09 -18.53
C ASN A 367 -42.85 19.45 -18.79
N GLY A 368 -42.47 20.15 -19.86
CA GLY A 368 -43.00 21.46 -20.23
C GLY A 368 -44.07 21.41 -21.33
N ASP A 369 -44.67 22.57 -21.61
CA ASP A 369 -45.66 22.75 -22.70
C ASP A 369 -45.01 22.74 -24.11
N PHE A 370 -43.68 22.54 -24.17
CA PHE A 370 -42.85 22.66 -25.36
C PHE A 370 -43.27 21.73 -26.50
N MET A 371 -43.89 20.59 -26.20
CA MET A 371 -44.46 19.67 -27.19
C MET A 371 -45.60 20.28 -28.02
N ARG A 372 -46.27 21.36 -27.56
CA ARG A 372 -47.22 22.11 -28.40
C ARG A 372 -46.54 23.06 -29.40
N LYS A 373 -45.23 23.33 -29.28
CA LYS A 373 -44.52 24.32 -30.12
C LYS A 373 -43.43 23.75 -31.04
N VAL A 374 -42.90 22.55 -30.79
CA VAL A 374 -41.78 22.03 -31.60
C VAL A 374 -42.12 20.67 -32.20
N GLN A 375 -42.89 20.71 -33.28
CA GLN A 375 -43.23 19.56 -34.10
C GLN A 375 -42.23 19.30 -35.24
N ARG A 376 -41.04 19.93 -35.25
CA ARG A 376 -40.01 19.68 -36.27
C ARG A 376 -38.59 19.87 -35.72
N ALA A 377 -37.83 18.78 -35.60
CA ALA A 377 -36.41 18.65 -35.99
C ALA A 377 -35.87 17.30 -35.49
N GLY A 378 -35.55 16.40 -36.44
CA GLY A 378 -35.05 15.05 -36.18
C GLY A 378 -33.62 15.02 -35.62
N LEU A 379 -33.52 15.11 -34.29
CA LEU A 379 -32.28 14.96 -33.52
C LEU A 379 -32.26 13.67 -32.67
N ASP A 380 -33.34 12.88 -32.74
CA ASP A 380 -33.53 11.66 -31.94
C ASP A 380 -32.55 10.54 -32.34
N LYS A 381 -32.02 10.56 -33.56
CA LYS A 381 -31.10 9.54 -34.06
C LYS A 381 -29.67 9.67 -33.53
N VAL A 382 -29.22 10.88 -33.21
CA VAL A 382 -27.86 11.11 -32.71
C VAL A 382 -27.76 10.73 -31.23
N PHE A 383 -28.78 11.07 -30.44
CA PHE A 383 -28.84 10.80 -29.00
C PHE A 383 -29.01 9.30 -28.67
N ILE A 384 -29.83 8.58 -29.44
CA ILE A 384 -30.01 7.13 -29.28
C ILE A 384 -28.75 6.37 -29.71
N ALA A 385 -28.04 6.84 -30.76
CA ALA A 385 -26.79 6.24 -31.20
C ALA A 385 -25.65 6.40 -30.16
N THR A 386 -25.62 7.49 -29.38
CA THR A 386 -24.61 7.69 -28.33
C THR A 386 -24.83 6.77 -27.13
N ILE A 387 -26.08 6.51 -26.76
CA ILE A 387 -26.45 5.61 -25.65
C ILE A 387 -26.22 4.14 -26.05
N ALA A 388 -26.52 3.77 -27.30
CA ALA A 388 -26.29 2.41 -27.80
C ALA A 388 -24.79 2.05 -27.91
N ALA A 389 -23.92 3.02 -28.21
CA ALA A 389 -22.47 2.82 -28.22
C ALA A 389 -21.89 2.61 -26.80
N ALA A 390 -22.47 3.25 -25.77
CA ALA A 390 -22.05 3.09 -24.38
C ALA A 390 -22.50 1.74 -23.77
N ALA A 391 -23.61 1.16 -24.24
CA ALA A 391 -24.11 -0.13 -23.78
C ALA A 391 -23.34 -1.34 -24.35
N ALA A 392 -22.63 -1.17 -25.47
CA ALA A 392 -21.93 -2.26 -26.15
C ALA A 392 -20.57 -2.63 -25.53
N ILE A 393 -20.03 -1.83 -24.61
CA ILE A 393 -18.68 -2.01 -24.03
C ILE A 393 -18.72 -2.81 -22.70
N LEU A 394 -19.90 -3.05 -22.11
CA LEU A 394 -20.05 -3.61 -20.76
C LEU A 394 -20.22 -5.14 -20.68
N ALA A 395 -19.93 -5.88 -21.75
CA ALA A 395 -20.05 -7.35 -21.74
C ALA A 395 -18.68 -8.04 -21.69
N SER A 396 -18.12 -8.18 -20.49
CA SER A 396 -17.46 -9.42 -20.02
C SER A 396 -16.77 -9.20 -18.67
N ALA A 397 -17.24 -9.91 -17.64
CA ALA A 397 -16.44 -10.33 -16.50
C ALA A 397 -17.17 -11.46 -15.77
N ASN A 398 -16.54 -12.63 -15.69
CA ASN A 398 -16.96 -13.74 -14.82
C ASN A 398 -16.34 -13.58 -13.43
N ARG A 399 -16.97 -14.14 -12.39
CA ARG A 399 -16.44 -14.32 -11.03
C ARG A 399 -16.38 -15.80 -10.69
N ILE A 400 -15.40 -16.21 -9.87
CA ILE A 400 -15.33 -17.53 -9.21
C ILE A 400 -15.09 -17.34 -7.69
N ALA A 401 -15.60 -18.28 -6.90
CA ALA A 401 -15.65 -18.30 -5.43
C ALA A 401 -14.47 -19.04 -4.78
N ALA A 402 -14.24 -18.77 -3.48
CA ALA A 402 -13.12 -19.23 -2.65
C ALA A 402 -13.37 -20.57 -1.93
N SER A 403 -12.28 -21.30 -1.62
CA SER A 403 -12.21 -22.42 -0.66
C SER A 403 -10.91 -22.41 0.18
N GLU A 404 -10.90 -23.24 1.24
CA GLU A 404 -10.00 -23.26 2.42
C GLU A 404 -8.60 -23.91 2.22
N LEU A 405 -7.68 -23.60 3.15
CA LEU A 405 -6.21 -23.80 3.15
C LEU A 405 -5.74 -25.06 3.91
N PRO A 406 -4.53 -25.58 3.61
CA PRO A 406 -3.66 -26.29 4.56
C PRO A 406 -2.37 -25.51 4.90
N GLU A 407 -1.85 -25.75 6.11
CA GLU A 407 -0.66 -25.15 6.75
C GLU A 407 0.66 -25.73 6.24
N ILE A 408 1.68 -24.87 5.99
CA ILE A 408 3.11 -25.22 6.02
C ILE A 408 3.91 -24.01 6.56
N PHE A 409 4.85 -24.27 7.47
CA PHE A 409 5.73 -23.30 8.11
C PHE A 409 7.12 -23.29 7.45
N ASN A 410 7.61 -22.13 7.01
CA ASN A 410 9.00 -21.72 7.19
C ASN A 410 9.19 -20.24 6.83
N SER A 411 9.73 -19.42 7.73
CA SER A 411 10.23 -18.08 7.36
C SER A 411 11.58 -17.81 8.02
N SER A 412 12.65 -18.13 7.30
CA SER A 412 13.83 -17.28 7.35
C SER A 412 13.59 -16.14 6.34
N PRO A 413 13.58 -14.88 6.77
CA PRO A 413 13.31 -13.77 5.89
C PRO A 413 14.51 -13.59 4.94
N GLY A 414 14.28 -13.69 3.63
CA GLY A 414 15.34 -13.57 2.60
C GLY A 414 15.75 -14.86 1.87
N ASN A 415 14.91 -15.90 1.89
CA ASN A 415 15.19 -17.09 1.08
C ASN A 415 14.95 -16.79 -0.41
N SER A 416 16.02 -16.80 -1.20
CA SER A 416 15.99 -16.76 -2.68
C SER A 416 15.67 -18.12 -3.29
N MET A 417 15.44 -19.16 -2.48
CA MET A 417 15.24 -20.55 -2.92
C MET A 417 14.13 -21.26 -2.12
N ALA A 418 13.37 -22.15 -2.77
CA ALA A 418 12.30 -22.95 -2.17
C ALA A 418 12.13 -24.30 -2.88
N ILE A 419 11.64 -25.33 -2.17
CA ILE A 419 11.26 -26.63 -2.77
C ILE A 419 9.78 -26.90 -2.46
N VAL A 420 8.99 -27.14 -3.50
CA VAL A 420 7.57 -27.53 -3.40
C VAL A 420 7.29 -28.69 -4.35
N ASP A 421 6.65 -29.75 -3.86
CA ASP A 421 6.33 -30.97 -4.61
C ASP A 421 7.54 -31.62 -5.33
N GLY A 422 8.75 -31.51 -4.77
CA GLY A 422 9.98 -32.05 -5.36
C GLY A 422 10.56 -31.23 -6.52
N ALA A 423 10.01 -30.05 -6.81
CA ALA A 423 10.56 -29.09 -7.75
C ALA A 423 11.31 -27.97 -7.02
N PHE A 424 12.50 -27.62 -7.51
CA PHE A 424 13.34 -26.56 -6.95
C PHE A 424 13.05 -25.21 -7.62
N TYR A 425 12.91 -24.16 -6.81
CA TYR A 425 12.67 -22.78 -7.23
C TYR A 425 13.84 -21.89 -6.78
N SER A 426 14.35 -21.04 -7.67
CA SER A 426 15.37 -20.04 -7.36
C SER A 426 15.05 -18.69 -8.00
N ALA A 427 15.38 -17.62 -7.28
CA ALA A 427 15.15 -16.22 -7.65
C ALA A 427 16.44 -15.42 -7.91
N GLU A 428 17.63 -16.03 -7.86
CA GLU A 428 18.88 -15.26 -7.95
C GLU A 428 19.17 -14.70 -9.36
N TYR A 429 18.51 -15.23 -10.41
CA TYR A 429 18.62 -14.80 -11.81
C TYR A 429 17.30 -15.00 -12.58
N GLY A 430 16.21 -14.42 -12.06
CA GLY A 430 14.84 -14.68 -12.47
C GLY A 430 14.25 -15.93 -11.82
N ILE A 431 12.92 -16.11 -11.88
CA ILE A 431 12.25 -17.26 -11.23
C ILE A 431 12.41 -18.51 -12.09
N ARG A 432 13.37 -19.35 -11.73
CA ARG A 432 13.67 -20.62 -12.41
C ARG A 432 13.18 -21.81 -11.61
N THR A 433 12.77 -22.85 -12.32
CA THR A 433 12.38 -24.17 -11.80
C THR A 433 13.33 -25.26 -12.26
N ILE A 434 13.58 -26.25 -11.40
CA ILE A 434 14.12 -27.56 -11.78
C ILE A 434 13.02 -28.60 -11.46
N PRO A 435 12.22 -29.02 -12.45
CA PRO A 435 11.12 -29.97 -12.23
C PRO A 435 11.57 -31.43 -11.99
N ASP A 436 12.84 -31.72 -12.22
CA ASP A 436 13.50 -33.01 -11.96
C ASP A 436 14.95 -32.75 -11.53
N PRO A 437 15.30 -32.89 -10.23
CA PRO A 437 16.65 -32.66 -9.71
C PRO A 437 17.72 -33.51 -10.39
N SER A 438 17.33 -34.64 -11.00
CA SER A 438 18.21 -35.56 -11.74
C SER A 438 18.57 -35.05 -13.14
N ALA A 439 17.75 -34.18 -13.73
CA ALA A 439 17.87 -33.76 -15.12
C ALA A 439 18.77 -32.52 -15.33
N LEU A 440 19.09 -31.79 -14.26
CA LEU A 440 19.99 -30.62 -14.25
C LEU A 440 19.64 -29.52 -15.29
N GLU A 441 18.39 -29.48 -15.77
CA GLU A 441 17.91 -28.45 -16.70
C GLU A 441 17.01 -27.42 -15.98
N PHE A 442 17.42 -26.16 -16.02
CA PHE A 442 16.59 -25.04 -15.56
C PHE A 442 15.48 -24.73 -16.57
N ARG A 443 14.27 -24.43 -16.08
CA ARG A 443 13.13 -23.94 -16.86
C ARG A 443 12.54 -22.70 -16.22
N ASP A 444 12.08 -21.75 -17.01
CA ASP A 444 11.36 -20.59 -16.46
C ASP A 444 10.07 -21.06 -15.78
N ALA A 445 9.92 -20.71 -14.50
CA ALA A 445 8.79 -21.10 -13.66
C ALA A 445 7.50 -20.38 -14.09
N VAL A 446 7.66 -19.15 -14.59
CA VAL A 446 6.60 -18.30 -15.11
C VAL A 446 6.71 -18.31 -16.63
N ARG A 447 5.71 -18.90 -17.29
CA ARG A 447 5.64 -18.99 -18.76
C ARG A 447 4.53 -18.08 -19.27
N ASP A 448 4.81 -16.78 -19.35
CA ASP A 448 3.90 -15.85 -20.02
C ASP A 448 4.52 -15.34 -21.33
N PRO A 449 3.85 -15.52 -22.48
CA PRO A 449 4.28 -14.99 -23.77
C PRO A 449 4.38 -13.45 -23.83
N PHE A 450 3.81 -12.73 -22.85
CA PHE A 450 3.94 -11.27 -22.67
C PHE A 450 5.00 -10.87 -21.63
N PHE A 451 5.52 -11.82 -20.84
CA PHE A 451 6.52 -11.58 -19.77
C PHE A 451 7.94 -11.89 -20.21
N THR A 452 8.12 -12.64 -21.30
CA THR A 452 9.42 -13.01 -21.89
C THR A 452 10.25 -11.85 -22.45
N GLN A 453 9.86 -10.58 -22.23
CA GLN A 453 10.56 -9.41 -22.77
C GLN A 453 11.37 -8.61 -21.74
N LEU A 454 11.32 -8.90 -20.44
CA LEU A 454 12.11 -8.20 -19.43
C LEU A 454 13.54 -8.77 -19.34
N SER A 455 14.34 -8.52 -20.38
CA SER A 455 15.79 -8.79 -20.40
C SER A 455 16.58 -7.57 -19.91
N GLY A 456 16.42 -7.24 -18.63
CA GLY A 456 17.24 -6.25 -17.91
C GLY A 456 17.37 -6.72 -16.46
N ASP A 457 18.56 -6.55 -15.88
CA ASP A 457 19.05 -7.09 -14.60
C ASP A 457 17.96 -7.22 -13.50
N PHE A 458 17.29 -8.37 -13.50
CA PHE A 458 16.25 -8.71 -12.56
C PHE A 458 16.89 -9.43 -11.37
N HIS A 459 16.91 -8.77 -10.22
CA HIS A 459 17.30 -9.39 -8.95
C HIS A 459 16.04 -9.64 -8.12
N SER A 460 15.62 -10.90 -8.00
CA SER A 460 14.60 -11.26 -7.02
C SER A 460 15.25 -11.63 -5.70
N ALA A 461 14.88 -10.90 -4.64
CA ALA A 461 15.53 -11.00 -3.33
C ALA A 461 14.94 -12.10 -2.42
N ALA A 462 13.65 -12.43 -2.58
CA ALA A 462 12.97 -13.42 -1.73
C ALA A 462 11.77 -14.06 -2.44
N ILE A 463 11.62 -15.37 -2.29
CA ILE A 463 10.48 -16.14 -2.79
C ILE A 463 9.77 -16.87 -1.66
N TYR A 464 8.46 -16.99 -1.78
CA TYR A 464 7.61 -17.80 -0.92
C TYR A 464 6.67 -18.63 -1.79
N VAL A 465 6.66 -19.94 -1.58
CA VAL A 465 5.91 -20.87 -2.42
C VAL A 465 4.95 -21.69 -1.55
N ASP A 466 3.69 -21.63 -1.91
CA ASP A 466 2.55 -22.39 -1.39
C ASP A 466 2.09 -23.37 -2.49
N PRO A 467 1.44 -24.51 -2.16
CA PRO A 467 0.83 -25.41 -3.14
C PRO A 467 0.06 -24.73 -4.29
N ASP A 468 -0.64 -23.62 -4.01
CA ASP A 468 -1.47 -22.89 -4.98
C ASP A 468 -0.86 -21.55 -5.45
N TRP A 469 0.11 -20.98 -4.73
CA TRP A 469 0.64 -19.62 -4.98
C TRP A 469 2.16 -19.53 -4.95
N LEU A 470 2.73 -18.78 -5.88
CA LEU A 470 4.14 -18.37 -5.86
C LEU A 470 4.20 -16.85 -5.64
N TYR A 471 4.76 -16.44 -4.51
CA TYR A 471 5.06 -15.05 -4.19
C TYR A 471 6.55 -14.80 -4.42
N TYR A 472 6.88 -13.65 -5.00
CA TYR A 472 8.26 -13.25 -5.21
C TYR A 472 8.41 -11.74 -5.04
N ALA A 473 9.49 -11.34 -4.37
CA ALA A 473 9.95 -9.96 -4.39
C ALA A 473 10.75 -9.72 -5.67
N PHE A 474 10.50 -8.58 -6.31
CA PHE A 474 11.25 -8.14 -7.49
C PHE A 474 11.81 -6.74 -7.25
N GLN A 475 12.98 -6.50 -7.82
CA GLN A 475 13.60 -5.20 -7.94
C GLN A 475 13.78 -4.89 -9.43
N GLU A 476 13.21 -3.78 -9.88
CA GLU A 476 13.30 -3.29 -11.26
C GLU A 476 13.78 -1.84 -11.22
N ASP A 477 15.05 -1.61 -11.58
CA ASP A 477 15.75 -0.32 -11.49
C ASP A 477 15.66 0.34 -10.09
N THR A 478 14.68 1.22 -9.90
CA THR A 478 14.42 2.00 -8.67
C THR A 478 13.12 1.59 -7.96
N GLN A 479 12.33 0.71 -8.58
CA GLN A 479 11.08 0.20 -8.06
C GLN A 479 11.30 -1.16 -7.42
N HIS A 480 10.72 -1.33 -6.24
CA HIS A 480 10.73 -2.59 -5.51
C HIS A 480 9.30 -3.02 -5.28
N GLY A 481 9.02 -4.32 -5.33
CA GLY A 481 7.70 -4.80 -4.98
C GLY A 481 7.62 -6.29 -4.75
N ILE A 482 6.44 -6.70 -4.32
CA ILE A 482 6.08 -8.12 -4.18
C ILE A 482 4.98 -8.40 -5.21
N ALA A 483 5.12 -9.53 -5.90
CA ALA A 483 4.16 -10.05 -6.86
C ALA A 483 3.79 -11.49 -6.49
N ASN A 484 2.59 -11.92 -6.90
CA ASN A 484 2.10 -13.28 -6.71
C ASN A 484 1.61 -13.88 -8.03
N VAL A 485 1.76 -15.21 -8.17
CA VAL A 485 1.34 -16.00 -9.34
C VAL A 485 0.54 -17.21 -8.86
N PHE A 486 -0.55 -17.52 -9.55
CA PHE A 486 -1.44 -18.61 -9.19
C PHE A 486 -1.13 -19.90 -9.98
N ARG A 487 -1.15 -21.05 -9.30
CA ARG A 487 -0.95 -22.38 -9.89
C ARG A 487 -2.31 -23.02 -10.22
N ARG A 488 -2.53 -23.36 -11.50
CA ARG A 488 -3.77 -24.03 -11.91
C ARG A 488 -3.70 -25.53 -11.61
N GLN A 489 -4.64 -26.05 -10.81
CA GLN A 489 -4.71 -27.48 -10.48
C GLN A 489 -4.70 -28.36 -11.73
N GLY A 490 -3.73 -29.28 -11.79
CA GLY A 490 -3.54 -30.26 -12.88
C GLY A 490 -2.38 -29.98 -13.84
N LEU A 491 -1.70 -28.84 -13.70
CA LEU A 491 -0.46 -28.52 -14.43
C LEU A 491 0.69 -28.36 -13.43
N ARG A 492 1.89 -28.85 -13.78
CA ARG A 492 3.13 -28.59 -13.02
C ARG A 492 3.67 -27.16 -13.25
N ASP A 493 3.03 -26.40 -14.14
CA ASP A 493 3.44 -25.06 -14.58
C ASP A 493 2.41 -23.99 -14.10
N TYR A 494 2.88 -22.77 -13.80
CA TYR A 494 2.03 -21.62 -13.43
C TYR A 494 1.47 -20.95 -14.70
N VAL A 495 0.14 -20.80 -14.80
CA VAL A 495 -0.53 -20.44 -16.08
C VAL A 495 -1.56 -19.31 -15.98
N ASP A 496 -1.93 -18.83 -14.79
CA ASP A 496 -2.87 -17.70 -14.66
C ASP A 496 -2.35 -16.63 -13.70
N MET A 497 -2.40 -15.36 -14.13
CA MET A 497 -1.83 -14.21 -13.42
C MET A 497 -2.92 -13.37 -12.73
N GLU A 498 -2.92 -13.36 -11.40
CA GLU A 498 -3.49 -12.26 -10.62
C GLU A 498 -2.33 -11.66 -9.83
N ILE A 499 -1.73 -10.60 -10.38
CA ILE A 499 -0.57 -9.91 -9.81
C ILE A 499 -1.10 -8.76 -8.94
N CYS A 500 -1.03 -8.87 -7.61
CA CYS A 500 -0.99 -7.67 -6.76
C CYS A 500 0.46 -7.20 -6.77
N ARG A 501 0.69 -6.01 -7.33
CA ARG A 501 1.99 -5.33 -7.32
C ARG A 501 1.95 -4.30 -6.21
N VAL A 502 2.75 -4.50 -5.17
CA VAL A 502 2.92 -3.50 -4.11
C VAL A 502 4.18 -2.71 -4.43
N GLU A 503 4.05 -1.48 -4.92
CA GLU A 503 5.21 -0.60 -5.11
C GLU A 503 5.69 -0.09 -3.75
N LEU A 504 6.95 -0.38 -3.43
CA LEU A 504 7.61 0.01 -2.20
C LEU A 504 8.62 1.12 -2.49
N ASP A 505 8.63 2.13 -1.62
CA ASP A 505 9.50 3.29 -1.77
C ASP A 505 10.94 2.96 -1.35
N TYR A 506 11.94 3.42 -2.11
CA TYR A 506 13.36 3.05 -1.94
C TYR A 506 13.90 3.36 -0.54
N SER A 507 13.34 4.36 0.15
CA SER A 507 13.73 4.76 1.51
C SER A 507 13.26 3.81 2.61
N ASP A 508 12.31 2.91 2.31
CA ASP A 508 11.68 2.02 3.29
C ASP A 508 12.28 0.61 3.31
N ILE A 509 13.21 0.29 2.40
CA ILE A 509 13.64 -1.08 2.11
C ILE A 509 15.10 -1.26 2.52
N VAL A 510 15.35 -2.38 3.19
CA VAL A 510 16.71 -2.84 3.50
C VAL A 510 17.28 -3.54 2.25
N SER A 511 18.60 -3.67 2.11
CA SER A 511 19.25 -4.17 0.88
C SER A 511 18.73 -5.52 0.35
N GLU A 512 17.98 -6.28 1.15
CA GLU A 512 17.21 -7.45 0.73
C GLU A 512 15.75 -7.29 1.17
N LEU A 513 14.81 -7.53 0.25
CA LEU A 513 13.38 -7.40 0.50
C LEU A 513 12.88 -8.63 1.27
N MET A 514 12.65 -8.45 2.58
CA MET A 514 12.35 -9.53 3.52
C MET A 514 10.86 -9.55 3.85
N TYR A 515 10.18 -10.70 3.75
CA TYR A 515 8.77 -10.82 4.10
C TYR A 515 8.39 -12.24 4.53
N PHE A 516 7.24 -12.36 5.20
CA PHE A 516 6.56 -13.64 5.48
C PHE A 516 5.05 -13.49 5.29
N ILE A 517 4.32 -14.61 5.24
CA ILE A 517 2.86 -14.61 5.03
C ILE A 517 2.17 -15.22 6.26
N HIS A 518 1.14 -14.54 6.77
CA HIS A 518 0.25 -15.01 7.84
C HIS A 518 -1.18 -14.60 7.49
N ASP A 519 -2.15 -15.52 7.58
CA ASP A 519 -3.57 -15.26 7.29
C ASP A 519 -3.83 -14.52 5.97
N ARG A 520 -3.14 -14.94 4.89
CA ARG A 520 -3.21 -14.31 3.55
C ARG A 520 -2.79 -12.83 3.51
N LYS A 521 -2.12 -12.33 4.54
CA LYS A 521 -1.49 -11.01 4.55
C LYS A 521 0.01 -11.15 4.45
N ILE A 522 0.63 -10.19 3.78
CA ILE A 522 2.07 -10.13 3.59
C ILE A 522 2.64 -9.24 4.70
N TYR A 523 3.52 -9.79 5.52
CA TYR A 523 4.24 -9.06 6.55
C TYR A 523 5.62 -8.71 6.01
N LEU A 524 5.78 -7.45 5.63
CA LEU A 524 6.99 -6.87 5.06
C LEU A 524 7.90 -6.34 6.18
N LEU A 525 9.13 -6.82 6.21
CA LEU A 525 10.16 -6.43 7.15
C LEU A 525 10.90 -5.21 6.59
N LYS A 526 10.68 -4.05 7.20
CA LYS A 526 11.30 -2.76 6.86
C LYS A 526 12.31 -2.35 7.91
N ALA A 527 13.11 -1.32 7.61
CA ALA A 527 13.98 -0.72 8.62
C ALA A 527 13.13 -0.25 9.82
N HIS A 528 13.34 -0.87 10.99
CA HIS A 528 12.69 -0.55 12.27
C HIS A 528 11.21 -0.92 12.40
N THR A 529 10.57 -1.48 11.37
CA THR A 529 9.13 -1.79 11.37
C THR A 529 8.81 -3.09 10.65
N ILE A 530 7.70 -3.72 11.04
CA ILE A 530 7.03 -4.74 10.22
C ILE A 530 5.75 -4.10 9.72
N ASP A 531 5.56 -4.03 8.41
CA ASP A 531 4.32 -3.59 7.78
C ASP A 531 3.48 -4.81 7.39
N VAL A 532 2.19 -4.78 7.63
CA VAL A 532 1.24 -5.75 7.09
C VAL A 532 0.55 -5.17 5.86
N ILE A 533 0.56 -5.92 4.78
CA ILE A 533 -0.07 -5.62 3.51
C ILE A 533 -1.20 -6.63 3.30
N ASP A 534 -2.41 -6.13 3.10
CA ASP A 534 -3.52 -6.95 2.63
C ASP A 534 -3.44 -7.03 1.10
N PRO A 535 -3.27 -8.21 0.48
CA PRO A 535 -3.18 -8.36 -0.96
C PRO A 535 -4.42 -7.86 -1.72
N MET A 536 -5.56 -7.70 -1.03
CA MET A 536 -6.79 -7.15 -1.61
C MET A 536 -6.80 -5.62 -1.67
N SER A 537 -6.10 -4.95 -0.75
CA SER A 537 -5.95 -3.48 -0.75
C SER A 537 -4.64 -3.02 -1.36
N CYS A 538 -3.62 -3.88 -1.37
CA CYS A 538 -2.23 -3.61 -1.75
C CYS A 538 -1.61 -2.40 -1.00
N ASP A 539 -2.18 -1.98 0.15
CA ASP A 539 -1.70 -0.86 0.96
C ASP A 539 -0.96 -1.38 2.22
N PRO A 540 0.32 -1.04 2.44
CA PRO A 540 1.06 -1.40 3.64
C PRO A 540 0.57 -0.61 4.87
N THR A 541 0.46 -1.29 6.01
CA THR A 541 0.15 -0.69 7.32
C THR A 541 1.16 -1.12 8.36
N VAL A 542 1.69 -0.19 9.15
CA VAL A 542 2.66 -0.55 10.21
C VAL A 542 1.99 -1.46 11.23
N PHE A 543 2.52 -2.66 11.37
CA PHE A 543 2.06 -3.71 12.27
C PHE A 543 2.86 -3.71 13.58
N LEU A 544 4.19 -3.70 13.49
CA LEU A 544 5.10 -3.63 14.63
C LEU A 544 6.19 -2.58 14.41
N THR A 545 6.64 -1.98 15.50
CA THR A 545 7.69 -0.94 15.52
C THR A 545 8.86 -1.38 16.41
N ASN A 546 10.02 -0.75 16.23
CA ASN A 546 11.26 -1.06 16.95
C ASN A 546 11.75 -2.50 16.69
N VAL A 547 11.67 -2.92 15.42
CA VAL A 547 12.05 -4.25 14.96
C VAL A 547 13.25 -4.16 14.01
N ASP A 548 14.30 -4.93 14.25
CA ASP A 548 15.36 -5.10 13.25
C ASP A 548 14.96 -6.22 12.27
N PRO A 549 14.83 -5.94 10.96
CA PRO A 549 14.34 -6.90 9.96
C PRO A 549 15.27 -8.11 9.80
N TYR A 550 16.56 -8.01 10.14
CA TYR A 550 17.50 -9.13 10.13
C TYR A 550 17.43 -10.01 11.37
N ARG A 551 16.58 -9.65 12.34
CA ARG A 551 16.46 -10.31 13.65
C ARG A 551 15.00 -10.60 13.95
N VAL A 552 14.33 -11.19 12.97
CA VAL A 552 12.95 -11.66 13.08
C VAL A 552 12.87 -13.13 12.71
N SER A 553 12.08 -13.87 13.48
CA SER A 553 11.67 -15.23 13.18
C SER A 553 10.17 -15.35 13.43
N TYR A 554 9.50 -16.18 12.66
CA TYR A 554 8.05 -16.37 12.75
C TYR A 554 7.74 -17.86 12.72
N ASP A 555 6.98 -18.31 13.72
CA ASP A 555 6.65 -19.72 13.94
C ASP A 555 5.19 -20.04 13.60
N GLY A 556 4.50 -19.20 12.84
CA GLY A 556 3.09 -19.32 12.45
C GLY A 556 2.07 -18.83 13.47
N GLU A 557 2.40 -18.83 14.76
CA GLU A 557 1.51 -18.36 15.84
C GLU A 557 1.99 -17.05 16.46
N SER A 558 3.29 -16.80 16.42
CA SER A 558 3.95 -15.66 17.05
C SER A 558 5.11 -15.14 16.19
N ILE A 559 5.36 -13.84 16.30
CA ILE A 559 6.56 -13.20 15.76
C ILE A 559 7.56 -13.03 16.89
N TYR A 560 8.78 -13.50 16.69
CA TYR A 560 9.90 -13.27 17.58
C TYR A 560 10.80 -12.24 16.93
N TYR A 561 11.13 -11.19 17.65
CA TYR A 561 11.98 -10.14 17.14
C TYR A 561 12.90 -9.60 18.24
N SER A 562 14.05 -9.06 17.85
CA SER A 562 14.87 -8.30 18.78
C SER A 562 14.75 -6.80 18.54
N ASP A 563 14.76 -6.01 19.60
CA ASP A 563 14.83 -4.57 19.50
C ASP A 563 16.25 -4.05 19.21
N ALA A 564 16.35 -2.73 19.10
CA ALA A 564 17.60 -1.98 18.99
C ALA A 564 18.68 -2.36 20.03
N ALA A 565 18.28 -2.73 21.23
CA ALA A 565 19.16 -3.11 22.34
C ALA A 565 19.40 -4.62 22.41
N TYR A 566 19.10 -5.35 21.33
CA TYR A 566 19.27 -6.81 21.22
C TYR A 566 18.36 -7.61 22.18
N ARG A 567 17.34 -6.99 22.78
CA ARG A 567 16.38 -7.68 23.68
C ARG A 567 15.36 -8.44 22.85
N LEU A 568 15.08 -9.68 23.21
CA LEU A 568 14.10 -10.53 22.52
C LEU A 568 12.67 -10.24 22.99
N TYR A 569 11.76 -10.20 22.03
CA TYR A 569 10.32 -10.07 22.23
C TYR A 569 9.59 -11.19 21.51
N ARG A 570 8.45 -11.60 22.07
CA ARG A 570 7.44 -12.42 21.40
C ARG A 570 6.18 -11.58 21.22
N PHE A 571 5.72 -11.44 20.00
CA PHE A 571 4.40 -10.92 19.67
C PHE A 571 3.48 -12.09 19.33
N ASP A 572 2.36 -12.18 20.04
CA ASP A 572 1.39 -13.25 19.90
C ASP A 572 0.17 -12.78 19.10
N PHE A 573 -0.12 -13.43 17.96
CA PHE A 573 -1.22 -13.03 17.07
C PHE A 573 -2.60 -13.17 17.72
N SER A 574 -2.77 -14.10 18.68
CA SER A 574 -4.05 -14.33 19.36
C SER A 574 -4.37 -13.25 20.38
N THR A 575 -3.34 -12.70 21.04
CA THR A 575 -3.50 -11.68 22.10
C THR A 575 -3.25 -10.25 21.62
N GLY A 576 -2.54 -10.09 20.49
CA GLY A 576 -2.17 -8.80 19.92
C GLY A 576 -1.18 -8.01 20.77
N ARG A 577 -0.34 -8.69 21.56
CA ARG A 577 0.62 -8.05 22.48
C ARG A 577 2.03 -8.59 22.29
N SER A 578 3.01 -7.69 22.42
CA SER A 578 4.42 -8.04 22.56
C SER A 578 4.81 -8.17 24.03
N GLU A 579 5.56 -9.21 24.37
CA GLU A 579 6.18 -9.41 25.66
C GLU A 579 7.68 -9.63 25.54
N ALA A 580 8.46 -9.04 26.44
CA ALA A 580 9.90 -9.30 26.51
C ALA A 580 10.15 -10.71 27.04
N ILE A 581 11.03 -11.45 26.39
CA ILE A 581 11.36 -12.83 26.73
C ILE A 581 12.87 -12.95 26.92
N TYR A 582 13.28 -13.83 27.84
CA TYR A 582 14.69 -14.09 28.17
C TYR A 582 15.49 -12.79 28.45
N SER A 583 15.16 -12.10 29.55
CA SER A 583 15.67 -10.75 29.88
C SER A 583 17.19 -10.59 29.86
N GLU A 584 17.93 -11.67 30.07
CA GLU A 584 19.40 -11.70 30.08
C GLU A 584 20.03 -11.93 28.70
N VAL A 585 19.23 -12.34 27.72
CA VAL A 585 19.70 -12.63 26.36
C VAL A 585 19.80 -11.33 25.56
N ARG A 586 20.90 -11.20 24.82
CA ARG A 586 21.16 -10.09 23.89
C ARG A 586 21.55 -10.66 22.53
N ALA A 587 20.54 -11.00 21.72
CA ALA A 587 20.71 -11.78 20.50
C ALA A 587 20.98 -10.90 19.27
N THR A 588 22.10 -11.13 18.58
CA THR A 588 22.42 -10.48 17.29
C THR A 588 21.73 -11.16 16.12
N ARG A 589 21.55 -12.48 16.21
CA ARG A 589 20.77 -13.34 15.30
C ARG A 589 20.20 -14.48 16.10
N PHE A 590 19.06 -15.00 15.68
CA PHE A 590 18.45 -16.14 16.33
C PHE A 590 17.58 -16.98 15.39
N PHE A 591 17.43 -18.24 15.73
CA PHE A 591 16.63 -19.24 15.04
C PHE A 591 15.85 -20.05 16.08
N LEU A 592 14.57 -20.29 15.86
CA LEU A 592 13.71 -21.02 16.80
C LEU A 592 13.33 -22.40 16.27
N THR A 593 13.35 -23.39 17.17
CA THR A 593 12.61 -24.64 17.02
C THR A 593 11.44 -24.64 18.00
N ARG A 594 10.65 -25.72 17.99
CA ARG A 594 9.50 -25.89 18.89
C ARG A 594 9.89 -25.80 20.38
N ASP A 595 11.08 -26.27 20.72
CA ASP A 595 11.58 -26.49 22.07
C ASP A 595 12.85 -25.70 22.40
N LYS A 596 13.61 -25.25 21.39
CA LYS A 596 14.90 -24.57 21.59
C LYS A 596 14.98 -23.24 20.84
N LEU A 597 15.87 -22.37 21.33
CA LEU A 597 16.25 -21.09 20.72
C LEU A 597 17.76 -21.12 20.48
N TYR A 598 18.18 -21.01 19.23
CA TYR A 598 19.58 -20.86 18.87
C TYR A 598 19.86 -19.38 18.65
N TYR A 599 20.86 -18.81 19.31
CA TYR A 599 21.15 -17.39 19.16
C TYR A 599 22.65 -17.07 19.27
N THR A 600 23.07 -16.02 18.59
CA THR A 600 24.40 -15.44 18.75
C THR A 600 24.33 -14.25 19.71
N SER A 601 25.26 -14.16 20.65
CA SER A 601 25.26 -13.07 21.64
C SER A 601 26.13 -11.89 21.22
N VAL A 602 25.61 -10.66 21.33
CA VAL A 602 26.41 -9.44 21.14
C VAL A 602 27.44 -9.25 22.27
N LEU A 603 27.20 -9.87 23.43
CA LEU A 603 28.04 -9.75 24.61
C LEU A 603 29.29 -10.62 24.51
N ASP A 604 29.22 -11.74 23.79
CA ASP A 604 30.27 -12.76 23.78
C ASP A 604 30.81 -12.99 22.37
N ASP A 605 31.13 -11.90 21.65
CA ASP A 605 31.76 -11.95 20.32
C ASP A 605 31.01 -12.80 19.28
N GLU A 606 29.67 -12.74 19.30
CA GLU A 606 28.77 -13.51 18.42
C GLU A 606 28.94 -15.04 18.53
N ASN A 607 29.29 -15.53 19.73
CA ASN A 607 29.22 -16.96 20.05
C ASN A 607 27.77 -17.48 19.95
N LEU A 608 27.62 -18.70 19.41
CA LEU A 608 26.35 -19.39 19.23
C LEU A 608 25.99 -20.23 20.46
N TYR A 609 24.78 -19.99 20.97
CA TYR A 609 24.20 -20.67 22.12
C TYR A 609 22.91 -21.39 21.73
N GLU A 610 22.66 -22.51 22.39
CA GLU A 610 21.38 -23.21 22.45
C GLU A 610 20.70 -22.86 23.77
N LEU A 611 19.49 -22.34 23.72
CA LEU A 611 18.65 -22.08 24.90
C LEU A 611 17.45 -23.02 24.89
N ASP A 612 17.23 -23.69 26.02
CA ASP A 612 16.00 -24.46 26.25
C ASP A 612 14.86 -23.50 26.59
N ARG A 613 13.77 -23.54 25.82
CA ARG A 613 12.67 -22.58 25.94
C ARG A 613 11.83 -22.77 27.21
N ALA A 614 11.89 -23.93 27.84
CA ALA A 614 11.14 -24.24 29.05
C ALA A 614 11.92 -23.87 30.32
N SER A 615 13.23 -24.11 30.35
CA SER A 615 14.10 -23.80 31.49
C SER A 615 14.73 -22.40 31.41
N GLY A 616 14.91 -21.87 30.21
CA GLY A 616 15.62 -20.61 29.96
C GLY A 616 17.14 -20.71 30.09
N GLU A 617 17.70 -21.90 30.22
CA GLU A 617 19.15 -22.12 30.34
C GLU A 617 19.84 -22.15 28.97
N SER A 618 20.97 -21.46 28.84
CA SER A 618 21.78 -21.42 27.62
C SER A 618 23.03 -22.30 27.73
N ARG A 619 23.33 -23.05 26.67
CA ARG A 619 24.55 -23.86 26.47
C ARG A 619 25.31 -23.36 25.24
N LEU A 620 26.63 -23.19 25.36
CA LEU A 620 27.49 -22.82 24.23
C LEU A 620 27.59 -23.97 23.21
N ILE A 621 27.44 -23.66 21.92
CA ILE A 621 27.58 -24.60 20.79
C ILE A 621 28.88 -24.34 20.03
N ALA A 622 29.11 -23.09 19.61
CA ALA A 622 30.23 -22.72 18.77
C ALA A 622 30.66 -21.27 19.02
N GLU A 623 31.96 -21.00 18.87
CA GLU A 623 32.52 -19.67 19.03
C GLU A 623 32.62 -18.95 17.67
N ARG A 624 32.55 -17.61 17.67
CA ARG A 624 32.82 -16.76 16.50
C ARG A 624 31.93 -17.04 15.29
N VAL A 625 30.62 -17.06 15.51
CA VAL A 625 29.59 -17.34 14.49
C VAL A 625 29.13 -16.02 13.87
N TYR A 626 30.06 -15.31 13.21
CA TYR A 626 29.81 -13.96 12.70
C TYR A 626 28.98 -13.96 11.42
N ASN A 627 27.99 -13.07 11.33
CA ASN A 627 27.19 -12.87 10.11
C ASN A 627 26.55 -14.16 9.53
N SER A 628 26.40 -15.20 10.34
CA SER A 628 25.91 -16.51 9.92
C SER A 628 24.42 -16.50 9.62
N ARG A 629 24.04 -16.85 8.40
CA ARG A 629 22.65 -17.25 8.11
C ARG A 629 22.46 -18.63 8.72
N PHE A 630 21.44 -18.79 9.57
CA PHE A 630 21.07 -20.08 10.13
C PHE A 630 20.08 -20.75 9.17
N GLN A 631 20.41 -21.95 8.71
CA GLN A 631 19.49 -22.79 7.94
C GLN A 631 19.37 -24.16 8.60
N SER A 632 18.19 -24.77 8.53
CA SER A 632 17.94 -26.08 9.11
C SER A 632 17.11 -26.94 8.16
N ASP A 633 17.42 -28.23 8.15
CA ASP A 633 16.64 -29.26 7.45
C ASP A 633 15.68 -30.03 8.37
N GLY A 634 15.60 -29.64 9.64
CA GLY A 634 14.83 -30.32 10.69
C GLY A 634 15.62 -31.35 11.50
N GLU A 635 16.77 -31.83 11.02
CA GLU A 635 17.65 -32.77 11.75
C GLU A 635 18.97 -32.10 12.18
N ALA A 636 19.43 -31.10 11.43
CA ALA A 636 20.65 -30.35 11.69
C ALA A 636 20.46 -28.84 11.45
N LEU A 637 21.32 -28.04 12.10
CA LEU A 637 21.49 -26.61 11.92
C LEU A 637 22.82 -26.34 11.20
N TYR A 638 22.78 -25.51 10.17
CA TYR A 638 23.93 -25.15 9.35
C TYR A 638 24.25 -23.67 9.53
N PHE A 639 25.52 -23.35 9.75
CA PHE A 639 25.99 -21.98 10.03
C PHE A 639 27.45 -21.80 9.64
N TYR A 640 27.88 -20.54 9.55
CA TYR A 640 29.28 -20.19 9.37
C TYR A 640 29.99 -19.96 10.70
N ALA A 641 31.25 -20.35 10.82
CA ALA A 641 32.11 -19.94 11.92
C ALA A 641 33.54 -19.68 11.40
N GLY A 642 34.30 -18.85 12.13
CA GLY A 642 35.70 -18.58 11.79
C GLY A 642 36.08 -17.11 11.86
N VAL A 643 36.87 -16.63 10.90
CA VAL A 643 37.34 -15.25 10.85
C VAL A 643 36.27 -14.35 10.24
N ARG A 644 36.14 -13.10 10.68
CA ARG A 644 35.17 -12.10 10.19
C ARG A 644 35.50 -11.60 8.76
N THR A 645 35.67 -12.51 7.80
CA THR A 645 35.86 -12.28 6.36
C THR A 645 35.21 -13.42 5.57
N LEU A 646 34.65 -13.13 4.39
CA LEU A 646 33.93 -14.14 3.57
C LEU A 646 34.78 -15.38 3.23
N GLN A 647 36.10 -15.20 3.07
CA GLN A 647 37.05 -16.29 2.76
C GLN A 647 37.60 -16.99 4.01
N GLY A 648 37.36 -16.43 5.20
CA GLY A 648 37.85 -16.95 6.48
C GLY A 648 36.79 -17.70 7.29
N GLN A 649 35.58 -17.85 6.75
CA GLN A 649 34.47 -18.58 7.38
C GLN A 649 34.26 -19.92 6.68
N SER A 650 34.18 -21.00 7.46
CA SER A 650 33.80 -22.33 6.99
C SER A 650 32.35 -22.66 7.34
N LEU A 651 31.72 -23.54 6.56
CA LEU A 651 30.39 -24.09 6.87
C LEU A 651 30.50 -25.18 7.95
N HIS A 652 29.62 -25.14 8.94
CA HIS A 652 29.50 -26.12 10.02
C HIS A 652 28.10 -26.72 10.03
N ARG A 653 27.99 -27.98 10.47
CA ARG A 653 26.72 -28.67 10.72
C ARG A 653 26.63 -29.02 12.19
N TYR A 654 25.56 -28.61 12.86
CA TYR A 654 25.22 -28.99 14.22
C TYR A 654 24.02 -29.92 14.20
N ASP A 655 24.20 -31.14 14.67
CA ASP A 655 23.16 -32.15 14.72
C ASP A 655 22.21 -31.88 15.91
N LEU A 656 20.91 -31.72 15.63
CA LEU A 656 19.92 -31.29 16.63
C LEU A 656 19.57 -32.40 17.63
N GLU A 657 19.75 -33.68 17.26
CA GLU A 657 19.43 -34.82 18.12
C GLU A 657 20.64 -35.20 19.01
N THR A 658 21.83 -35.27 18.42
CA THR A 658 23.05 -35.71 19.11
C THR A 658 23.83 -34.56 19.75
N GLY A 659 23.63 -33.33 19.27
CA GLY A 659 24.35 -32.14 19.73
C GLY A 659 25.81 -32.10 19.30
N GLU A 660 26.19 -32.85 18.26
CA GLU A 660 27.54 -32.89 17.69
C GLU A 660 27.72 -31.80 16.62
N VAL A 661 28.89 -31.14 16.61
CA VAL A 661 29.28 -30.18 15.57
C VAL A 661 30.26 -30.87 14.62
N VAL A 662 29.98 -30.82 13.31
CA VAL A 662 30.81 -31.36 12.23
C VAL A 662 31.29 -30.22 11.34
N ASP A 663 32.61 -30.13 11.14
CA ASP A 663 33.26 -29.08 10.36
C ASP A 663 33.47 -29.54 8.91
N SER A 664 33.10 -28.71 7.93
CA SER A 664 33.17 -29.10 6.51
C SER A 664 34.45 -28.64 5.78
N GLU A 665 35.26 -27.77 6.37
CA GLU A 665 36.36 -27.04 5.70
C GLU A 665 35.95 -26.35 4.36
N ILE A 666 34.65 -26.10 4.14
CA ILE A 666 34.16 -25.42 2.94
C ILE A 666 34.09 -23.91 3.19
N PHE A 667 34.89 -23.14 2.42
CA PHE A 667 35.00 -21.69 2.54
C PHE A 667 34.38 -20.94 1.34
N GLY A 668 34.10 -19.65 1.54
CA GLY A 668 33.73 -18.73 0.47
C GLY A 668 32.37 -19.00 -0.16
N LEU A 669 31.46 -19.61 0.60
CA LEU A 669 30.09 -19.85 0.18
C LEU A 669 29.23 -18.59 0.36
N MET A 670 28.42 -18.29 -0.64
CA MET A 670 27.38 -17.27 -0.62
C MET A 670 26.02 -17.95 -0.83
N ASN A 671 25.01 -17.44 -0.11
CA ASN A 671 23.60 -17.84 -0.24
C ASN A 671 23.37 -19.35 -0.35
N PHE A 672 23.85 -20.12 0.64
CA PHE A 672 23.56 -21.54 0.69
C PHE A 672 22.12 -21.80 1.15
N GLY A 673 21.44 -22.75 0.51
CA GLY A 673 20.10 -23.22 0.82
C GLY A 673 20.15 -24.65 1.32
N VAL A 674 19.58 -24.89 2.50
CA VAL A 674 19.44 -26.22 3.11
C VAL A 674 17.97 -26.60 3.06
N PHE A 675 17.68 -27.73 2.42
CA PHE A 675 16.33 -28.30 2.31
C PHE A 675 16.25 -29.59 3.12
N GLY A 676 15.22 -30.44 2.93
CA GLY A 676 14.96 -31.60 3.79
C GLY A 676 16.16 -32.54 3.98
N PRO A 677 16.15 -33.44 4.97
CA PRO A 677 17.33 -34.20 5.40
C PRO A 677 18.05 -34.94 4.27
N ASP A 678 17.30 -35.49 3.33
CA ASP A 678 17.80 -36.26 2.18
C ASP A 678 18.25 -35.38 0.98
N ASP A 679 17.95 -34.08 1.02
CA ASP A 679 18.31 -33.14 -0.05
C ASP A 679 19.75 -32.62 0.13
N PRO A 680 20.51 -32.42 -0.95
CA PRO A 680 21.82 -31.79 -0.87
C PRO A 680 21.71 -30.28 -0.60
N ILE A 681 22.78 -29.69 -0.08
CA ILE A 681 22.88 -28.23 0.09
C ILE A 681 23.22 -27.61 -1.26
N TYR A 682 22.52 -26.55 -1.65
CA TYR A 682 22.81 -25.79 -2.85
C TYR A 682 23.44 -24.46 -2.47
N ALA A 683 24.53 -24.05 -3.11
CA ALA A 683 25.23 -22.81 -2.77
C ALA A 683 25.96 -22.21 -3.96
N PHE A 684 26.35 -20.93 -3.85
CA PHE A 684 27.28 -20.29 -4.77
C PHE A 684 28.64 -20.17 -4.12
N GLN A 685 29.69 -20.66 -4.77
CA GLN A 685 31.05 -20.52 -4.26
C GLN A 685 31.77 -19.39 -4.99
N TYR A 686 32.40 -18.51 -4.21
CA TYR A 686 33.23 -17.43 -4.72
C TYR A 686 34.52 -17.98 -5.34
N VAL A 687 34.78 -17.66 -6.61
CA VAL A 687 36.04 -17.99 -7.30
C VAL A 687 36.74 -16.68 -7.68
N ALA A 688 38.05 -16.59 -7.47
CA ALA A 688 38.81 -15.34 -7.59
C ALA A 688 38.48 -14.51 -8.85
N GLY A 689 38.00 -13.27 -8.65
CA GLY A 689 37.55 -12.32 -9.67
C GLY A 689 36.20 -11.71 -9.29
N ILE A 690 35.94 -10.44 -9.61
CA ILE A 690 34.75 -9.70 -9.12
C ILE A 690 33.41 -10.26 -9.65
N ASP A 691 33.43 -11.08 -10.72
CA ASP A 691 32.22 -11.57 -11.40
C ASP A 691 32.12 -13.11 -11.56
N ASN A 692 32.94 -13.92 -10.87
CA ASN A 692 32.95 -15.37 -11.04
C ASN A 692 32.40 -16.13 -9.82
N MET A 693 31.08 -16.25 -9.74
CA MET A 693 30.42 -17.18 -8.80
C MET A 693 30.10 -18.50 -9.50
N LYS A 694 30.27 -19.62 -8.80
CA LYS A 694 29.94 -20.95 -9.33
C LYS A 694 28.82 -21.62 -8.54
N PRO A 695 27.73 -22.06 -9.19
CA PRO A 695 26.72 -22.86 -8.53
C PRO A 695 27.28 -24.25 -8.21
N ILE A 696 27.17 -24.66 -6.95
CA ILE A 696 27.63 -25.95 -6.45
C ILE A 696 26.54 -26.66 -5.67
N ARG A 697 26.64 -28.00 -5.63
CA ARG A 697 25.85 -28.88 -4.80
C ARG A 697 26.77 -29.55 -3.79
N ILE A 698 26.39 -29.58 -2.52
CA ILE A 698 27.16 -30.18 -1.43
C ILE A 698 26.35 -31.32 -0.83
N ASP A 699 26.93 -32.52 -0.81
CA ASP A 699 26.36 -33.68 -0.14
C ASP A 699 26.44 -33.50 1.39
N LYS A 700 25.31 -33.59 2.11
CA LYS A 700 25.27 -33.30 3.57
C LYS A 700 26.08 -34.28 4.43
N PRO A 701 26.08 -35.60 4.16
CA PRO A 701 26.86 -36.55 4.95
C PRO A 701 28.37 -36.46 4.71
N THR A 702 28.80 -36.24 3.45
CA THR A 702 30.23 -36.29 3.08
C THR A 702 30.87 -34.93 2.85
N PHE A 703 30.09 -33.86 2.82
CA PHE A 703 30.50 -32.51 2.39
C PHE A 703 31.18 -32.49 1.01
N ALA A 704 30.93 -33.50 0.17
CA ALA A 704 31.47 -33.55 -1.18
C ALA A 704 30.82 -32.48 -2.07
N ILE A 705 31.67 -31.69 -2.74
CA ILE A 705 31.24 -30.62 -3.65
C ILE A 705 31.15 -31.16 -5.08
N GLU A 706 30.01 -30.92 -5.72
CA GLU A 706 29.77 -31.18 -7.14
C GLU A 706 29.45 -29.85 -7.86
N GLU A 707 30.19 -29.55 -8.93
CA GLU A 707 29.96 -28.35 -9.75
C GLU A 707 28.77 -28.59 -10.69
N LEU A 708 27.79 -27.70 -10.67
CA LEU A 708 26.64 -27.78 -11.57
C LEU A 708 27.05 -27.24 -12.94
N ALA A 709 27.03 -28.10 -13.98
CA ALA A 709 27.47 -27.74 -15.33
C ALA A 709 26.55 -26.66 -15.95
N GLY A 710 27.12 -25.48 -16.23
CA GLY A 710 26.37 -24.31 -16.71
C GLY A 710 25.93 -24.37 -18.19
N LYS A 711 24.70 -23.93 -18.42
CA LYS A 711 24.30 -23.15 -19.60
C LYS A 711 23.40 -22.01 -19.18
#